data_AF-A0AAU3KPB2-F1
#
_entry.id   AF-A0AAU3KPB2-F1
#
_cell.length_a   1.000
_cell.length_b   1.000
_cell.length_c   1.000
_cell.angle_alpha   90.00
_cell.angle_beta   90.00
_cell.angle_gamma   90.00
#
_symmetry.space_group_name_H-M   'P 1'
#
loop_
_entity.id
_entity.type
_entity.pdbx_description
1 polymer ?
#
loop_
_entity_poly.entity_id
_entity_poly.type
_entity_poly.pdbx_seq_one_letter_code
_entity_poly.pdbx_strand_id
1 'polypeptide(L)'
;MNTPTPGLVSVIMLVRDRLDHTRQALNSLTEVDYTATEFVIVDNGSSSDTAEFLCDWHAGSPRAVQVLRFADDPGGSERRNIGASAARGQYLFFVDNDVIADDPTLVTALVSALAADQTLGAVSPLLLFPGEQPLVQCAGGGSTAQGRIGLLGRGEVPSPSHHTSREQTWAPTAALMVRRSSFERVGGFDTALDPVALCEDVDLCCRIRAAGERIGYIGHASLRHYEGTTFNHLGFDKLPVWHRHMRVMRARWSDVFARGPIHTNEDLAWRALRKDYRDLTRPVVRQASPHEPPDQDTSFFASTGTPALPDVRVGVLGCGQAAVRGALPAYTAPTCEAPDPAPFLNFGRVDGVRVAGIADPEVSSLLAAARWYSVPHALLDAATLLDTVPVEGVVVCTPPHSHAALVFSALRRGVSVLVEKPAAITRQELADLLAAVADHPEQTVMVNLPWQYHVVVRCARDLLTTGAIGEILGWNIVFEHNGPEAWAPRATWYRTAPGGVITDLGPHTLAVAKYLLGGDVGAPVDTVLLNTDGTTPVRARATIAVGECLGTLEIGWDAPGPRFTVTVSGTGGELQFDLVPFHPAIPAVRVRTDRADRTIEFEPDASGPVGPYAEFIAALRSEPTVPGTRLTEVADIVGAVIEWSRMPAKSVDSVGNQR
;
A
#
# COMPACT_ATOMS: atom_id res chain seq x y z
N MET A 1 -30.82 12.54 16.96
CA MET A 1 -30.62 12.87 15.53
C MET A 1 -31.85 13.66 15.09
N ASN A 2 -31.66 14.83 14.48
CA ASN A 2 -32.77 15.63 13.97
C ASN A 2 -33.42 14.90 12.79
N THR A 3 -34.73 14.76 12.78
CA THR A 3 -35.48 14.19 11.67
C THR A 3 -35.17 14.96 10.37
N PRO A 4 -34.84 14.30 9.25
CA PRO A 4 -34.56 14.98 7.99
C PRO A 4 -35.76 15.82 7.55
N THR A 5 -35.51 17.01 6.98
CA THR A 5 -36.57 17.85 6.42
C THR A 5 -37.04 17.26 5.09
N PRO A 6 -38.33 16.87 4.94
CA PRO A 6 -38.84 16.29 3.70
C PRO A 6 -38.63 17.21 2.50
N GLY A 7 -38.19 16.66 1.37
CA GLY A 7 -37.91 17.38 0.13
C GLY A 7 -36.64 18.25 0.15
N LEU A 8 -36.05 18.55 1.31
CA LEU A 8 -34.85 19.39 1.37
C LEU A 8 -33.64 18.64 0.80
N VAL A 9 -32.88 19.33 -0.06
CA VAL A 9 -31.59 18.88 -0.57
C VAL A 9 -30.48 19.64 0.14
N SER A 10 -29.55 18.93 0.78
CA SER A 10 -28.32 19.51 1.31
C SER A 10 -27.22 19.35 0.27
N VAL A 11 -26.81 20.46 -0.35
CA VAL A 11 -25.67 20.51 -1.26
C VAL A 11 -24.41 20.54 -0.41
N ILE A 12 -23.65 19.45 -0.40
CA ILE A 12 -22.45 19.28 0.41
C ILE A 12 -21.25 19.42 -0.52
N MET A 13 -20.48 20.48 -0.34
CA MET A 13 -19.32 20.78 -1.17
C MET A 13 -18.04 20.70 -0.34
N LEU A 14 -17.12 19.85 -0.77
CA LEU A 14 -15.76 19.82 -0.23
C LEU A 14 -14.92 20.88 -0.95
N VAL A 15 -14.26 21.75 -0.20
CA VAL A 15 -13.47 22.86 -0.76
C VAL A 15 -12.04 22.78 -0.24
N ARG A 16 -11.08 22.92 -1.15
CA ARG A 16 -9.69 23.24 -0.82
C ARG A 16 -9.11 24.14 -1.90
N ASP A 17 -8.88 25.41 -1.55
CA ASP A 17 -8.39 26.45 -2.45
C ASP A 17 -9.22 26.60 -3.75
N ARG A 18 -8.57 27.00 -4.86
CA ARG A 18 -9.18 27.19 -6.19
C ARG A 18 -10.39 28.15 -6.18
N LEU A 19 -10.22 29.30 -5.53
CA LEU A 19 -11.24 30.34 -5.37
C LEU A 19 -12.11 30.57 -6.62
N ASP A 20 -11.52 30.71 -7.81
CA ASP A 20 -12.31 30.98 -9.02
C ASP A 20 -13.22 29.81 -9.44
N HIS A 21 -12.78 28.57 -9.23
CA HIS A 21 -13.62 27.38 -9.45
C HIS A 21 -14.74 27.34 -8.41
N THR A 22 -14.39 27.48 -7.13
CA THR A 22 -15.36 27.50 -6.02
C THR A 22 -16.43 28.57 -6.24
N ARG A 23 -16.04 29.77 -6.69
CA ARG A 23 -16.97 30.86 -6.99
C ARG A 23 -17.92 30.52 -8.14
N GLN A 24 -17.41 29.95 -9.25
CA GLN A 24 -18.25 29.53 -10.38
C GLN A 24 -19.23 28.42 -9.96
N ALA A 25 -18.76 27.44 -9.20
CA ALA A 25 -19.56 26.33 -8.72
C ALA A 25 -20.73 26.82 -7.85
N LEU A 26 -20.43 27.61 -6.81
CA LEU A 26 -21.47 28.13 -5.90
C LEU A 26 -22.48 29.03 -6.62
N ASN A 27 -22.03 29.91 -7.50
CA ASN A 27 -22.94 30.78 -8.28
C ASN A 27 -23.83 29.97 -9.21
N SER A 28 -23.31 28.95 -9.91
CA SER A 28 -24.15 28.12 -10.79
C SER A 28 -25.15 27.28 -10.01
N LEU A 29 -24.76 26.75 -8.85
CA LEU A 29 -25.64 25.94 -7.99
C LEU A 29 -26.74 26.76 -7.32
N THR A 30 -26.60 28.08 -7.16
CA THR A 30 -27.69 28.94 -6.65
C THR A 30 -28.79 29.21 -7.69
N GLU A 31 -28.48 29.05 -8.98
CA GLU A 31 -29.40 29.33 -10.10
C GLU A 31 -30.24 28.11 -10.53
N VAL A 32 -30.02 26.93 -9.93
CA VAL A 32 -30.83 25.74 -10.22
C VAL A 32 -32.28 25.92 -9.77
N ASP A 33 -33.23 25.38 -10.55
CA ASP A 33 -34.67 25.51 -10.33
C ASP A 33 -35.19 24.51 -9.28
N TYR A 34 -34.58 24.55 -8.09
CA TYR A 34 -35.03 23.81 -6.92
C TYR A 34 -34.83 24.68 -5.68
N THR A 35 -35.92 25.14 -5.06
CA THR A 35 -35.86 26.14 -3.97
C THR A 35 -35.64 25.57 -2.58
N ALA A 36 -35.94 24.29 -2.38
CA ALA A 36 -35.70 23.58 -1.13
C ALA A 36 -34.26 23.06 -1.06
N THR A 37 -33.29 23.98 -1.04
CA THR A 37 -31.87 23.64 -0.85
C THR A 37 -31.24 24.38 0.34
N GLU A 38 -30.26 23.73 0.93
CA GLU A 38 -29.25 24.36 1.77
C GLU A 38 -27.85 23.97 1.28
N PHE A 39 -26.84 24.73 1.70
CA PHE A 39 -25.45 24.47 1.38
C PHE A 39 -24.67 24.18 2.65
N VAL A 40 -23.90 23.10 2.63
CA VAL A 40 -22.93 22.74 3.66
C VAL A 40 -21.56 22.70 3.00
N ILE A 41 -20.79 23.77 3.19
CA ILE A 41 -19.46 23.92 2.62
C ILE A 41 -18.45 23.43 3.65
N VAL A 42 -17.66 22.43 3.29
CA VAL A 42 -16.62 21.85 4.14
C VAL A 42 -15.27 22.31 3.61
N ASP A 43 -14.71 23.34 4.25
CA ASP A 43 -13.40 23.90 3.91
C ASP A 43 -12.30 23.08 4.58
N ASN A 44 -11.56 22.34 3.76
CA ASN A 44 -10.59 21.33 4.15
C ASN A 44 -9.16 21.90 4.13
N GLY A 45 -8.96 23.02 4.82
CA GLY A 45 -7.65 23.66 4.96
C GLY A 45 -7.28 24.62 3.82
N SER A 46 -8.22 25.40 3.29
CA SER A 46 -7.91 26.44 2.28
C SER A 46 -7.08 27.60 2.84
N SER A 47 -6.38 28.28 1.94
CA SER A 47 -5.71 29.58 2.17
C SER A 47 -6.70 30.73 2.46
N SER A 48 -6.16 31.89 2.88
CA SER A 48 -6.93 33.06 3.34
C SER A 48 -8.01 33.53 2.37
N ASP A 49 -7.72 33.55 1.07
CA ASP A 49 -8.59 34.21 0.09
C ASP A 49 -9.86 33.40 -0.20
N THR A 50 -9.75 32.06 -0.21
CA THR A 50 -10.92 31.17 -0.36
C THR A 50 -11.76 31.19 0.91
N ALA A 51 -11.11 31.21 2.08
CA ALA A 51 -11.80 31.33 3.36
C ALA A 51 -12.53 32.68 3.50
N GLU A 52 -11.93 33.81 3.09
CA GLU A 52 -12.59 35.11 3.13
C GLU A 52 -13.82 35.16 2.22
N PHE A 53 -13.69 34.68 0.97
CA PHE A 53 -14.82 34.58 0.05
C PHE A 53 -15.98 33.74 0.61
N LEU A 54 -15.70 32.61 1.26
CA LEU A 54 -16.75 31.78 1.87
C LEU A 54 -17.47 32.49 3.03
N CYS A 55 -16.80 33.41 3.76
CA CYS A 55 -17.48 34.25 4.75
C CYS A 55 -18.47 35.20 4.08
N ASP A 56 -18.02 35.91 3.03
CA ASP A 56 -18.84 36.89 2.33
C ASP A 56 -20.04 36.24 1.65
N TRP A 57 -19.81 35.08 1.01
CA TRP A 57 -20.85 34.32 0.35
C TRP A 57 -21.90 33.79 1.35
N HIS A 58 -21.47 33.34 2.53
CA HIS A 58 -22.39 32.95 3.61
C HIS A 58 -23.30 34.11 4.03
N ALA A 59 -22.78 35.33 4.13
CA ALA A 59 -23.55 36.51 4.52
C ALA A 59 -24.53 37.00 3.43
N GLY A 60 -24.18 36.80 2.15
CA GLY A 60 -24.97 37.28 1.00
C GLY A 60 -25.92 36.27 0.37
N SER A 61 -25.86 34.99 0.75
CA SER A 61 -26.62 33.94 0.08
C SER A 61 -28.13 34.01 0.41
N PRO A 62 -29.01 33.87 -0.60
CA PRO A 62 -30.46 33.78 -0.38
C PRO A 62 -30.90 32.41 0.18
N ARG A 63 -29.98 31.45 0.28
CA ARG A 63 -30.21 30.08 0.77
C ARG A 63 -29.55 29.90 2.12
N ALA A 64 -30.00 28.91 2.90
CA ALA A 64 -29.30 28.54 4.13
C ALA A 64 -27.91 28.00 3.80
N VAL A 65 -26.87 28.61 4.38
CA VAL A 65 -25.47 28.22 4.17
C VAL A 65 -24.85 27.90 5.53
N GLN A 66 -24.08 26.82 5.59
CA GLN A 66 -23.19 26.51 6.69
C GLN A 66 -21.78 26.29 6.15
N VAL A 67 -20.79 26.94 6.75
CA VAL A 67 -19.38 26.76 6.39
C VAL A 67 -18.66 26.11 7.58
N LEU A 68 -18.12 24.91 7.37
CA LEU A 68 -17.34 24.16 8.35
C LEU A 68 -15.87 24.26 7.98
N ARG A 69 -15.06 24.92 8.81
CA ARG A 69 -13.64 25.19 8.53
C ARG A 69 -12.72 24.30 9.34
N PHE A 70 -11.72 23.76 8.65
CA PHE A 70 -10.68 22.92 9.22
C PHE A 70 -9.31 23.50 8.86
N ALA A 71 -8.35 23.36 9.77
CA ALA A 71 -6.96 23.78 9.54
C ALA A 71 -6.10 22.66 8.92
N ASP A 72 -6.61 21.43 8.94
CA ASP A 72 -5.98 20.19 8.52
C ASP A 72 -6.75 19.52 7.36
N ASP A 73 -6.03 18.69 6.58
CA ASP A 73 -6.59 17.86 5.50
C ASP A 73 -6.26 16.38 5.74
N PRO A 74 -7.04 15.69 6.58
CA PRO A 74 -6.88 14.25 6.79
C PRO A 74 -7.41 13.43 5.60
N GLY A 75 -8.21 14.01 4.70
CA GLY A 75 -8.80 13.35 3.53
C GLY A 75 -10.25 13.76 3.22
N GLY A 76 -10.73 13.38 2.04
CA GLY A 76 -12.05 13.79 1.53
C GLY A 76 -13.23 13.02 2.11
N SER A 77 -13.05 11.76 2.50
CA SER A 77 -14.14 10.88 2.97
C SER A 77 -14.62 11.33 4.35
N GLU A 78 -13.71 11.57 5.28
CA GLU A 78 -14.01 12.10 6.60
C GLU A 78 -14.77 13.42 6.50
N ARG A 79 -14.29 14.35 5.67
CA ARG A 79 -14.87 15.68 5.52
C ARG A 79 -16.26 15.66 4.91
N ARG A 80 -16.50 14.80 3.92
CA ARG A 80 -17.86 14.59 3.36
C ARG A 80 -18.81 14.01 4.41
N ASN A 81 -18.34 13.09 5.28
CA ASN A 81 -19.15 12.55 6.38
C ASN A 81 -19.53 13.62 7.42
N ILE A 82 -18.58 14.52 7.76
CA ILE A 82 -18.84 15.65 8.66
C ILE A 82 -19.90 16.57 8.04
N GLY A 83 -19.76 16.92 6.75
CA GLY A 83 -20.75 17.72 6.03
C GLY A 83 -22.14 17.05 6.02
N ALA A 84 -22.19 15.75 5.75
CA ALA A 84 -23.42 14.97 5.78
C ALA A 84 -24.09 14.93 7.17
N SER A 85 -23.28 14.93 8.24
CA SER A 85 -23.77 14.95 9.62
C SER A 85 -24.35 16.32 10.02
N ALA A 86 -23.80 17.41 9.47
CA ALA A 86 -24.27 18.77 9.72
C ALA A 86 -25.52 19.15 8.89
N ALA A 87 -25.73 18.49 7.76
CA ALA A 87 -26.88 18.67 6.87
C ALA A 87 -28.25 18.41 7.56
N ARG A 88 -29.34 18.89 6.97
CA ARG A 88 -30.73 18.66 7.39
C ARG A 88 -31.59 17.99 6.31
N GLY A 89 -31.09 17.92 5.08
CA GLY A 89 -31.81 17.43 3.91
C GLY A 89 -32.24 15.98 3.99
N GLN A 90 -33.37 15.67 3.36
CA GLN A 90 -33.77 14.31 3.02
C GLN A 90 -32.81 13.70 1.98
N TYR A 91 -32.28 14.55 1.10
CA TYR A 91 -31.30 14.18 0.08
C TYR A 91 -29.98 14.89 0.33
N LEU A 92 -28.88 14.15 0.22
CA LEU A 92 -27.51 14.65 0.35
C LEU A 92 -26.93 14.71 -1.06
N PHE A 93 -26.63 15.90 -1.57
CA PHE A 93 -26.04 16.08 -2.89
C PHE A 93 -24.57 16.48 -2.75
N PHE A 94 -23.68 15.50 -2.90
CA PHE A 94 -22.25 15.71 -2.89
C PHE A 94 -21.81 16.26 -4.25
N VAL A 95 -21.05 17.35 -4.20
CA VAL A 95 -20.48 18.02 -5.38
C VAL A 95 -19.06 18.46 -5.07
N ASP A 96 -18.20 18.43 -6.09
CA ASP A 96 -16.86 19.01 -5.98
C ASP A 96 -16.89 20.52 -6.26
N ASN A 97 -15.83 21.25 -5.89
CA ASN A 97 -15.77 22.71 -6.03
C ASN A 97 -15.40 23.19 -7.45
N ASP A 98 -15.12 22.28 -8.38
CA ASP A 98 -14.77 22.54 -9.77
C ASP A 98 -15.86 22.04 -10.75
N VAL A 99 -17.11 22.26 -10.36
CA VAL A 99 -18.30 21.97 -11.17
C VAL A 99 -18.97 23.24 -11.69
N ILE A 100 -19.76 23.10 -12.75
CA ILE A 100 -20.69 24.14 -13.23
C ILE A 100 -22.05 23.49 -13.51
N ALA A 101 -23.08 23.95 -12.81
CA ALA A 101 -24.46 23.50 -12.94
C ALA A 101 -25.26 24.42 -13.88
N ASP A 102 -25.03 24.32 -15.20
CA ASP A 102 -25.76 25.16 -16.19
C ASP A 102 -27.14 24.61 -16.56
N ASP A 103 -27.45 23.37 -16.19
CA ASP A 103 -28.77 22.77 -16.37
C ASP A 103 -29.67 23.15 -15.19
N PRO A 104 -30.67 24.04 -15.37
CA PRO A 104 -31.52 24.47 -14.27
C PRO A 104 -32.34 23.32 -13.68
N THR A 105 -32.58 22.26 -14.45
CA THR A 105 -33.40 21.13 -14.05
C THR A 105 -32.63 20.08 -13.25
N LEU A 106 -31.30 20.22 -13.13
CA LEU A 106 -30.39 19.24 -12.53
C LEU A 106 -30.91 18.67 -11.21
N VAL A 107 -31.11 19.52 -10.20
CA VAL A 107 -31.52 19.08 -8.86
C VAL A 107 -32.92 18.48 -8.88
N THR A 108 -33.84 19.11 -9.62
CA THR A 108 -35.23 18.66 -9.77
C THR A 108 -35.31 17.26 -10.38
N ALA A 109 -34.51 16.96 -11.40
CA ALA A 109 -34.47 15.65 -12.05
C ALA A 109 -33.95 14.56 -11.11
N LEU A 110 -32.86 14.82 -10.37
CA LEU A 110 -32.28 13.86 -9.42
C LEU A 110 -33.24 13.57 -8.26
N VAL A 111 -33.85 14.62 -7.69
CA VAL A 111 -34.87 14.46 -6.63
C VAL A 111 -36.08 13.69 -7.14
N SER A 112 -36.56 14.01 -8.34
CA SER A 112 -37.73 13.34 -8.93
C SER A 112 -37.49 11.84 -9.13
N ALA A 113 -36.28 11.46 -9.55
CA ALA A 113 -35.90 10.05 -9.69
C ALA A 113 -35.92 9.31 -8.34
N LEU A 114 -35.30 9.88 -7.30
CA LEU A 114 -35.27 9.28 -5.96
C LEU A 114 -36.65 9.29 -5.27
N ALA A 115 -37.50 10.27 -5.57
CA ALA A 115 -38.86 10.33 -5.04
C ALA A 115 -39.77 9.28 -5.69
N ALA A 116 -39.66 9.10 -7.01
CA ALA A 116 -40.49 8.18 -7.78
C ALA A 116 -40.15 6.70 -7.55
N ASP A 117 -38.90 6.37 -7.25
CA ASP A 117 -38.44 4.99 -7.07
C ASP A 117 -37.69 4.81 -5.73
N GLN A 118 -38.35 4.16 -4.78
CA GLN A 118 -37.78 3.87 -3.45
C GLN A 118 -36.70 2.77 -3.48
N THR A 119 -36.53 2.06 -4.60
CA THR A 119 -35.41 1.12 -4.77
C THR A 119 -34.10 1.82 -5.08
N LEU A 120 -34.13 3.11 -5.48
CA LEU A 120 -32.93 3.90 -5.68
C LEU A 120 -32.43 4.49 -4.35
N GLY A 121 -31.18 4.15 -4.00
CA GLY A 121 -30.48 4.73 -2.86
C GLY A 121 -29.67 5.98 -3.23
N ALA A 122 -29.18 6.03 -4.47
CA ALA A 122 -28.41 7.16 -4.99
C ALA A 122 -28.58 7.34 -6.50
N VAL A 123 -28.33 8.56 -6.99
CA VAL A 123 -28.37 8.92 -8.41
C VAL A 123 -27.27 9.92 -8.80
N SER A 124 -26.88 9.94 -10.07
CA SER A 124 -25.99 10.96 -10.65
C SER A 124 -26.46 11.41 -12.04
N PRO A 125 -26.10 12.64 -12.47
CA PRO A 125 -26.41 13.16 -13.80
C PRO A 125 -25.39 12.71 -14.85
N LEU A 126 -25.57 13.14 -16.10
CA LEU A 126 -24.52 13.15 -17.12
C LEU A 126 -23.43 14.18 -16.75
N LEU A 127 -22.18 13.72 -16.64
CA LEU A 127 -21.04 14.61 -16.50
C LEU A 127 -20.42 14.93 -17.85
N LEU A 128 -20.16 16.21 -18.08
CA LEU A 128 -19.54 16.76 -19.28
C LEU A 128 -18.25 17.51 -18.94
N PHE A 129 -17.27 17.43 -19.83
CA PHE A 129 -16.13 18.33 -19.75
C PHE A 129 -16.51 19.76 -20.17
N PRO A 130 -16.02 20.80 -19.47
CA PRO A 130 -16.16 22.18 -19.91
C PRO A 130 -15.47 22.44 -21.24
N GLY A 131 -16.16 23.12 -22.17
CA GLY A 131 -15.61 23.56 -23.45
C GLY A 131 -16.70 23.94 -24.46
N GLU A 132 -16.30 24.56 -25.58
CA GLU A 132 -17.22 24.92 -26.68
C GLU A 132 -17.89 23.70 -27.31
N GLN A 133 -17.16 22.57 -27.40
CA GLN A 133 -17.69 21.27 -27.80
C GLN A 133 -17.58 20.32 -26.61
N PRO A 134 -18.65 20.17 -25.79
CA PRO A 134 -18.58 19.35 -24.59
C PRO A 134 -18.38 17.89 -24.97
N LEU A 135 -17.38 17.25 -24.36
CA LEU A 135 -17.19 15.81 -24.41
C LEU A 135 -17.80 15.17 -23.17
N VAL A 136 -18.30 13.95 -23.30
CA VAL A 136 -18.78 13.15 -22.17
C VAL A 136 -17.60 12.87 -21.24
N GLN A 137 -17.77 13.18 -19.96
CA GLN A 137 -16.83 12.77 -18.91
C GLN A 137 -17.28 11.46 -18.28
N CYS A 138 -18.57 11.37 -17.93
CA CYS A 138 -19.15 10.18 -17.33
C CYS A 138 -20.65 10.12 -17.64
N ALA A 139 -21.04 9.13 -18.43
CA ALA A 139 -22.43 8.72 -18.61
C ALA A 139 -22.78 7.55 -17.68
N GLY A 140 -22.28 7.62 -16.44
CA GLY A 140 -22.45 6.62 -15.40
C GLY A 140 -21.22 5.73 -15.17
N GLY A 141 -21.05 5.31 -13.92
CA GLY A 141 -19.96 4.45 -13.49
C GLY A 141 -20.27 2.98 -13.72
N GLY A 142 -19.40 2.30 -14.46
CA GLY A 142 -19.56 0.89 -14.82
C GLY A 142 -18.50 -0.03 -14.21
N SER A 143 -18.81 -1.33 -14.22
CA SER A 143 -17.89 -2.40 -13.88
C SER A 143 -17.99 -3.61 -14.82
N THR A 144 -16.90 -4.35 -15.00
CA THR A 144 -16.95 -5.71 -15.57
C THR A 144 -17.19 -6.75 -14.48
N ALA A 145 -17.60 -7.96 -14.85
CA ALA A 145 -17.70 -9.09 -13.92
C ALA A 145 -16.35 -9.45 -13.27
N GLN A 146 -15.23 -9.11 -13.91
CA GLN A 146 -13.87 -9.31 -13.42
C GLN A 146 -13.36 -8.13 -12.56
N GLY A 147 -14.22 -7.14 -12.27
CA GLY A 147 -13.89 -6.03 -11.39
C GLY A 147 -13.06 -4.90 -12.02
N ARG A 148 -13.04 -4.79 -13.37
CA ARG A 148 -12.65 -3.52 -13.99
C ARG A 148 -13.70 -2.48 -13.59
N ILE A 149 -13.27 -1.29 -13.18
CA ILE A 149 -14.14 -0.15 -12.86
C ILE A 149 -13.78 0.95 -13.85
N GLY A 150 -14.78 1.67 -14.38
CA GLY A 150 -14.53 2.73 -15.34
C GLY A 150 -15.71 3.67 -15.53
N LEU A 151 -15.47 4.70 -16.35
CA LEU A 151 -16.44 5.74 -16.71
C LEU A 151 -16.99 5.46 -18.11
N LEU A 152 -18.31 5.36 -18.24
CA LEU A 152 -18.95 5.12 -19.54
C LEU A 152 -18.93 6.37 -20.40
N GLY A 153 -18.64 6.18 -21.70
CA GLY A 153 -18.69 7.24 -22.71
C GLY A 153 -17.58 8.29 -22.60
N ARG A 154 -16.58 8.10 -21.73
CA ARG A 154 -15.52 9.10 -21.51
C ARG A 154 -14.84 9.48 -22.82
N GLY A 155 -14.78 10.79 -23.10
CA GLY A 155 -14.13 11.37 -24.28
C GLY A 155 -14.92 11.22 -25.59
N GLU A 156 -16.16 10.75 -25.52
CA GLU A 156 -17.07 10.69 -26.65
C GLU A 156 -17.83 12.00 -26.83
N VAL A 157 -18.28 12.25 -28.05
CA VAL A 157 -19.22 13.33 -28.32
C VAL A 157 -20.60 12.90 -27.80
N PRO A 158 -21.31 13.74 -27.02
CA PRO A 158 -22.65 13.45 -26.53
C PRO A 158 -23.58 12.99 -27.65
N SER A 159 -24.41 11.99 -27.34
CA SER A 159 -25.32 11.35 -28.28
C SER A 159 -26.62 10.97 -27.56
N PRO A 160 -27.72 10.66 -28.27
CA PRO A 160 -28.99 10.34 -27.62
C PRO A 160 -28.93 9.20 -26.58
N SER A 161 -28.02 8.22 -26.75
CA SER A 161 -27.84 7.14 -25.76
C SER A 161 -27.27 7.64 -24.43
N HIS A 162 -26.43 8.68 -24.47
CA HIS A 162 -25.92 9.34 -23.26
C HIS A 162 -27.06 10.03 -22.49
N HIS A 163 -28.12 10.50 -23.17
CA HIS A 163 -29.23 11.15 -22.50
C HIS A 163 -30.29 10.19 -21.91
N THR A 164 -30.08 8.88 -22.03
CA THR A 164 -31.01 7.86 -21.55
C THR A 164 -30.68 7.43 -20.12
N SER A 165 -31.64 7.61 -19.21
CA SER A 165 -31.52 7.15 -17.82
C SER A 165 -31.48 5.63 -17.72
N ARG A 166 -30.66 5.10 -16.81
CA ARG A 166 -30.44 3.64 -16.61
C ARG A 166 -29.92 3.35 -15.21
N GLU A 167 -29.83 2.08 -14.85
CA GLU A 167 -29.06 1.65 -13.67
C GLU A 167 -27.56 1.72 -13.96
N GLN A 168 -26.76 2.01 -12.93
CA GLN A 168 -25.30 2.02 -12.97
C GLN A 168 -24.70 1.27 -11.78
N THR A 169 -23.41 0.94 -11.85
CA THR A 169 -22.70 0.28 -10.75
C THR A 169 -22.36 1.27 -9.64
N TRP A 170 -21.81 2.42 -10.02
CA TRP A 170 -21.36 3.46 -9.10
C TRP A 170 -21.50 4.84 -9.74
N ALA A 171 -21.34 5.89 -8.93
CA ALA A 171 -21.48 7.26 -9.37
C ALA A 171 -20.41 8.16 -8.71
N PRO A 172 -19.77 9.07 -9.47
CA PRO A 172 -18.69 9.91 -8.95
C PRO A 172 -19.19 11.00 -8.00
N THR A 173 -18.42 11.30 -6.95
CA THR A 173 -18.73 12.38 -5.99
C THR A 173 -18.72 13.79 -6.58
N ALA A 174 -18.21 13.96 -7.80
CA ALA A 174 -18.34 15.21 -8.56
C ALA A 174 -19.80 15.67 -8.67
N ALA A 175 -20.75 14.73 -8.78
CA ALA A 175 -22.18 14.99 -8.63
C ALA A 175 -22.93 13.72 -8.24
N LEU A 176 -23.05 13.47 -6.94
CA LEU A 176 -23.70 12.29 -6.37
C LEU A 176 -24.82 12.69 -5.40
N MET A 177 -26.07 12.42 -5.75
CA MET A 177 -27.20 12.60 -4.84
C MET A 177 -27.59 11.28 -4.17
N VAL A 178 -27.58 11.24 -2.85
CA VAL A 178 -27.89 10.05 -2.04
C VAL A 178 -29.08 10.36 -1.14
N ARG A 179 -29.99 9.39 -0.97
CA ARG A 179 -31.01 9.48 0.07
C ARG A 179 -30.31 9.42 1.43
N ARG A 180 -30.59 10.36 2.33
CA ARG A 180 -29.96 10.39 3.66
C ARG A 180 -30.09 9.07 4.40
N SER A 181 -31.28 8.46 4.39
CA SER A 181 -31.51 7.18 5.05
C SER A 181 -30.64 6.06 4.49
N SER A 182 -30.40 6.05 3.18
CA SER A 182 -29.53 5.06 2.52
C SER A 182 -28.06 5.30 2.88
N PHE A 183 -27.63 6.56 2.89
CA PHE A 183 -26.28 6.96 3.32
C PHE A 183 -25.99 6.59 4.79
N GLU A 184 -26.90 6.90 5.70
CA GLU A 184 -26.78 6.58 7.12
C GLU A 184 -26.80 5.07 7.38
N ARG A 185 -27.66 4.34 6.66
CA ARG A 185 -27.79 2.88 6.78
C ARG A 185 -26.50 2.13 6.44
N VAL A 186 -25.72 2.65 5.49
CA VAL A 186 -24.44 2.04 5.11
C VAL A 186 -23.24 2.63 5.85
N GLY A 187 -23.44 3.66 6.68
CA GLY A 187 -22.39 4.26 7.50
C GLY A 187 -21.58 5.37 6.84
N GLY A 188 -22.08 6.00 5.76
CA GLY A 188 -21.40 7.09 5.06
C GLY A 188 -20.14 6.66 4.27
N PHE A 189 -19.25 7.58 3.93
CA PHE A 189 -17.98 7.26 3.25
C PHE A 189 -17.01 6.51 4.19
N ASP A 190 -16.22 5.58 3.65
CA ASP A 190 -15.24 4.82 4.41
C ASP A 190 -13.94 5.64 4.59
N THR A 191 -13.70 6.14 5.80
CA THR A 191 -12.52 6.98 6.08
C THR A 191 -11.19 6.22 6.04
N ALA A 192 -11.21 4.89 5.89
CA ALA A 192 -9.99 4.12 5.64
C ALA A 192 -9.40 4.37 4.24
N LEU A 193 -10.17 4.98 3.32
CA LEU A 193 -9.73 5.36 1.98
C LEU A 193 -9.06 6.75 1.96
N ASP A 194 -9.05 7.48 3.08
CA ASP A 194 -8.31 8.74 3.20
C ASP A 194 -6.79 8.49 3.37
N PRO A 195 -5.90 9.45 3.02
CA PRO A 195 -6.17 10.82 2.56
C PRO A 195 -6.44 10.95 1.06
N VAL A 196 -6.33 9.85 0.30
CA VAL A 196 -6.48 9.87 -1.16
C VAL A 196 -7.88 9.37 -1.51
N ALA A 197 -8.82 10.32 -1.62
CA ALA A 197 -10.19 10.10 -2.10
C ALA A 197 -10.18 9.55 -3.55
N LEU A 198 -9.98 8.24 -3.63
CA LEU A 198 -10.00 7.43 -4.83
C LEU A 198 -10.79 6.17 -4.48
N CYS A 199 -11.91 5.95 -5.18
CA CYS A 199 -12.84 4.84 -4.98
C CYS A 199 -13.76 4.93 -3.76
N GLU A 200 -13.79 6.02 -3.00
CA GLU A 200 -14.74 6.19 -1.88
C GLU A 200 -16.20 6.22 -2.36
N ASP A 201 -16.39 6.74 -3.56
CA ASP A 201 -17.64 6.82 -4.28
C ASP A 201 -18.10 5.45 -4.81
N VAL A 202 -17.16 4.66 -5.35
CA VAL A 202 -17.35 3.25 -5.72
C VAL A 202 -17.76 2.45 -4.49
N ASP A 203 -17.02 2.57 -3.38
CA ASP A 203 -17.27 1.83 -2.15
C ASP A 203 -18.64 2.14 -1.55
N LEU A 204 -18.99 3.44 -1.44
CA LEU A 204 -20.30 3.88 -0.96
C LEU A 204 -21.43 3.30 -1.82
N CYS A 205 -21.32 3.42 -3.15
CA CYS A 205 -22.32 2.88 -4.07
C CYS A 205 -22.44 1.36 -3.95
N CYS A 206 -21.32 0.64 -3.84
CA CYS A 206 -21.33 -0.80 -3.68
C CYS A 206 -21.95 -1.24 -2.35
N ARG A 207 -21.74 -0.50 -1.25
CA ARG A 207 -22.42 -0.75 0.03
C ARG A 207 -23.93 -0.52 -0.06
N ILE A 208 -24.37 0.53 -0.73
CA ILE A 208 -25.80 0.79 -0.99
C ILE A 208 -26.41 -0.38 -1.77
N ARG A 209 -25.70 -0.87 -2.80
CA ARG A 209 -26.12 -2.04 -3.59
C ARG A 209 -26.16 -3.33 -2.79
N ALA A 210 -25.12 -3.60 -2.00
CA ALA A 210 -25.07 -4.76 -1.12
C ALA A 210 -26.20 -4.75 -0.08
N ALA A 211 -26.69 -3.56 0.28
CA ALA A 211 -27.85 -3.37 1.14
C ALA A 211 -29.20 -3.44 0.39
N GLY A 212 -29.21 -3.85 -0.88
CA GLY A 212 -30.41 -4.13 -1.69
C GLY A 212 -30.98 -2.96 -2.49
N GLU A 213 -30.30 -1.82 -2.53
CA GLU A 213 -30.74 -0.65 -3.31
C GLU A 213 -30.01 -0.56 -4.66
N ARG A 214 -30.52 0.27 -5.57
CA ARG A 214 -29.94 0.52 -6.89
C ARG A 214 -29.31 1.90 -6.97
N ILE A 215 -28.37 2.06 -7.88
CA ILE A 215 -27.75 3.35 -8.23
C ILE A 215 -28.24 3.75 -9.61
N GLY A 216 -28.86 4.93 -9.72
CA GLY A 216 -29.46 5.40 -10.96
C GLY A 216 -28.60 6.44 -11.68
N TYR A 217 -28.49 6.31 -12.99
CA TYR A 217 -27.94 7.33 -13.87
C TYR A 217 -29.09 8.10 -14.52
N ILE A 218 -29.07 9.43 -14.41
CA ILE A 218 -30.13 10.33 -14.87
C ILE A 218 -29.61 11.14 -16.06
N GLY A 219 -29.67 10.54 -17.27
CA GLY A 219 -29.01 11.08 -18.47
C GLY A 219 -29.64 12.35 -19.06
N HIS A 220 -30.88 12.67 -18.70
CA HIS A 220 -31.56 13.87 -19.16
C HIS A 220 -31.22 15.12 -18.33
N ALA A 221 -30.46 14.96 -17.25
CA ALA A 221 -29.88 16.05 -16.47
C ALA A 221 -28.36 16.05 -16.63
N SER A 222 -27.74 17.23 -16.65
CA SER A 222 -26.29 17.34 -16.86
C SER A 222 -25.58 18.33 -15.94
N LEU A 223 -24.29 18.13 -15.76
CA LEU A 223 -23.39 19.01 -15.00
C LEU A 223 -22.00 18.99 -15.65
N ARG A 224 -21.35 20.15 -15.72
CA ARG A 224 -19.97 20.25 -16.21
C ARG A 224 -18.97 20.12 -15.06
N HIS A 225 -17.84 19.47 -15.29
CA HIS A 225 -16.82 19.25 -14.26
C HIS A 225 -15.40 19.30 -14.85
N TYR A 226 -14.52 20.11 -14.26
CA TYR A 226 -13.17 20.36 -14.79
C TYR A 226 -12.22 19.15 -14.62
N GLU A 227 -12.36 18.33 -13.57
CA GLU A 227 -11.57 17.11 -13.32
C GLU A 227 -10.04 17.31 -13.22
N GLY A 228 -9.47 16.97 -12.06
CA GLY A 228 -8.01 16.95 -11.84
C GLY A 228 -7.44 18.27 -11.31
N THR A 229 -8.30 19.17 -10.82
CA THR A 229 -7.87 20.47 -10.27
C THR A 229 -7.53 20.41 -8.78
N THR A 230 -8.15 19.49 -8.04
CA THR A 230 -8.20 19.45 -6.56
C THR A 230 -7.21 18.45 -5.92
N PHE A 231 -6.68 17.47 -6.64
CA PHE A 231 -5.85 16.41 -6.04
C PHE A 231 -4.34 16.67 -6.11
N ASN A 232 -3.88 17.65 -6.87
CA ASN A 232 -2.46 17.84 -7.20
C ASN A 232 -1.62 18.49 -6.09
N HIS A 233 -2.21 18.78 -4.92
CA HIS A 233 -1.50 19.31 -3.75
C HIS A 233 -0.82 18.24 -2.90
N LEU A 234 -1.24 16.98 -3.03
CA LEU A 234 -0.62 15.85 -2.32
C LEU A 234 0.75 15.57 -2.96
N GLY A 235 1.83 15.95 -2.29
CA GLY A 235 3.22 15.90 -2.78
C GLY A 235 3.82 14.49 -2.93
N PHE A 236 3.01 13.48 -3.25
CA PHE A 236 3.44 12.08 -3.42
C PHE A 236 2.76 11.41 -4.63
N ASP A 237 3.35 10.32 -5.11
CA ASP A 237 2.80 9.55 -6.23
C ASP A 237 1.51 8.82 -5.83
N LYS A 238 0.41 9.10 -6.55
CA LYS A 238 -0.93 8.57 -6.26
C LYS A 238 -1.16 7.20 -6.89
N LEU A 239 -0.36 6.82 -7.88
CA LEU A 239 -0.54 5.59 -8.65
C LEU A 239 -0.51 4.33 -7.76
N PRO A 240 0.41 4.19 -6.77
CA PRO A 240 0.40 3.04 -5.86
C PRO A 240 -0.85 2.97 -4.97
N VAL A 241 -1.30 4.13 -4.46
CA VAL A 241 -2.51 4.22 -3.63
C VAL A 241 -3.75 3.86 -4.44
N TRP A 242 -3.83 4.35 -5.68
CA TRP A 242 -4.86 3.96 -6.64
C TRP A 242 -4.88 2.46 -6.90
N HIS A 243 -3.74 1.85 -7.25
CA HIS A 243 -3.65 0.41 -7.49
C HIS A 243 -4.02 -0.42 -6.26
N ARG A 244 -3.70 0.07 -5.05
CA ARG A 244 -4.19 -0.50 -3.80
C ARG A 244 -5.70 -0.41 -3.70
N HIS A 245 -6.29 0.78 -3.83
CA HIS A 245 -7.75 0.96 -3.71
C HIS A 245 -8.52 0.15 -4.75
N MET A 246 -8.05 0.11 -6.00
CA MET A 246 -8.65 -0.69 -7.05
C MET A 246 -8.65 -2.19 -6.76
N ARG A 247 -7.55 -2.73 -6.21
CA ARG A 247 -7.53 -4.13 -5.75
C ARG A 247 -8.46 -4.36 -4.57
N VAL A 248 -8.52 -3.43 -3.62
CA VAL A 248 -9.49 -3.49 -2.51
C VAL A 248 -10.91 -3.51 -3.05
N MET A 249 -11.27 -2.63 -3.99
CA MET A 249 -12.60 -2.61 -4.59
C MET A 249 -12.92 -3.90 -5.34
N ARG A 250 -11.98 -4.42 -6.15
CA ARG A 250 -12.12 -5.70 -6.85
C ARG A 250 -12.39 -6.85 -5.89
N ALA A 251 -11.60 -6.95 -4.83
CA ALA A 251 -11.69 -8.04 -3.86
C ALA A 251 -12.93 -7.91 -2.96
N ARG A 252 -13.26 -6.69 -2.53
CA ARG A 252 -14.37 -6.39 -1.61
C ARG A 252 -15.73 -6.50 -2.31
N TRP A 253 -15.81 -6.07 -3.58
CA TRP A 253 -17.07 -5.88 -4.30
C TRP A 253 -17.24 -6.79 -5.52
N SER A 254 -16.44 -7.85 -5.65
CA SER A 254 -16.55 -8.84 -6.74
C SER A 254 -17.98 -9.32 -6.96
N ASP A 255 -18.69 -9.59 -5.87
CA ASP A 255 -20.07 -10.07 -5.89
C ASP A 255 -21.07 -9.02 -6.38
N VAL A 256 -20.84 -7.75 -6.06
CA VAL A 256 -21.66 -6.63 -6.53
C VAL A 256 -21.41 -6.42 -8.02
N PHE A 257 -20.16 -6.50 -8.46
CA PHE A 257 -19.78 -6.36 -9.87
C PHE A 257 -20.29 -7.53 -10.73
N ALA A 258 -20.35 -8.75 -10.19
CA ALA A 258 -20.87 -9.92 -10.88
C ALA A 258 -22.40 -9.92 -11.04
N ARG A 259 -23.14 -9.21 -10.17
CA ARG A 259 -24.61 -9.22 -10.12
C ARG A 259 -25.27 -7.92 -10.60
N GLY A 260 -24.51 -6.83 -10.70
CA GLY A 260 -25.00 -5.52 -11.15
C GLY A 260 -25.01 -5.35 -12.67
N PRO A 261 -25.15 -4.11 -13.18
CA PRO A 261 -24.93 -3.79 -14.59
C PRO A 261 -23.52 -4.25 -15.02
N ILE A 262 -23.45 -5.15 -16.00
CA ILE A 262 -22.19 -5.70 -16.50
C ILE A 262 -21.81 -4.98 -17.79
N HIS A 263 -20.61 -4.45 -17.81
CA HIS A 263 -20.01 -3.79 -18.97
C HIS A 263 -18.83 -4.60 -19.51
N THR A 264 -18.49 -4.38 -20.78
CA THR A 264 -17.28 -4.92 -21.41
C THR A 264 -16.06 -4.06 -21.09
N ASN A 265 -14.87 -4.58 -21.38
CA ASN A 265 -13.65 -3.77 -21.28
C ASN A 265 -13.65 -2.59 -22.26
N GLU A 266 -14.34 -2.74 -23.40
CA GLU A 266 -14.46 -1.71 -24.44
C GLU A 266 -15.38 -0.57 -23.99
N ASP A 267 -16.51 -0.88 -23.34
CA ASP A 267 -17.40 0.12 -22.75
C ASP A 267 -16.69 1.01 -21.71
N LEU A 268 -15.68 0.44 -21.04
CA LEU A 268 -14.88 1.07 -19.99
C LEU A 268 -13.48 1.47 -20.49
N ALA A 269 -13.31 1.64 -21.80
CA ALA A 269 -12.05 2.07 -22.38
C ALA A 269 -11.73 3.52 -21.98
N TRP A 270 -10.51 3.75 -21.52
CA TRP A 270 -10.06 5.08 -21.15
C TRP A 270 -9.56 5.84 -22.39
N ARG A 271 -10.28 6.90 -22.77
CA ARG A 271 -9.84 7.80 -23.83
C ARG A 271 -9.02 8.94 -23.23
N ALA A 272 -7.77 9.09 -23.67
CA ALA A 272 -6.90 10.16 -23.24
C ALA A 272 -7.37 11.52 -23.80
N LEU A 273 -7.42 12.53 -22.94
CA LEU A 273 -7.88 13.88 -23.27
C LEU A 273 -6.82 14.90 -22.87
N ARG A 274 -6.74 15.97 -23.66
CA ARG A 274 -5.98 17.17 -23.32
C ARG A 274 -6.92 18.24 -22.79
N LYS A 275 -6.51 18.90 -21.71
CA LYS A 275 -7.30 19.89 -20.97
C LYS A 275 -6.48 21.16 -20.75
N ASP A 276 -7.04 22.31 -21.09
CA ASP A 276 -6.47 23.62 -20.78
C ASP A 276 -7.51 24.49 -20.08
N TYR A 277 -7.26 24.77 -18.80
CA TYR A 277 -8.13 25.53 -17.90
C TYR A 277 -7.47 26.81 -17.39
N ARG A 278 -6.45 27.33 -18.09
CA ARG A 278 -5.81 28.60 -17.73
C ARG A 278 -6.76 29.78 -17.86
N ASP A 279 -7.72 29.68 -18.79
CA ASP A 279 -8.85 30.59 -18.93
C ASP A 279 -10.15 29.81 -18.69
N LEU A 280 -10.72 29.94 -17.50
CA LEU A 280 -11.97 29.26 -17.13
C LEU A 280 -13.19 29.76 -17.92
N THR A 281 -13.09 30.91 -18.60
CA THR A 281 -14.17 31.41 -19.47
C THR A 281 -14.15 30.74 -20.84
N ARG A 282 -13.00 30.19 -21.24
CA ARG A 282 -12.79 29.51 -22.53
C ARG A 282 -11.99 28.22 -22.35
N PRO A 283 -12.50 27.24 -21.59
CA PRO A 283 -11.80 25.98 -21.37
C PRO A 283 -11.70 25.18 -22.68
N VAL A 284 -10.56 24.52 -22.87
CA VAL A 284 -10.32 23.69 -24.05
C VAL A 284 -10.15 22.24 -23.62
N VAL A 285 -11.01 21.36 -24.14
CA VAL A 285 -10.89 19.91 -23.95
C VAL A 285 -10.99 19.22 -25.30
N ARG A 286 -10.03 18.35 -25.60
CA ARG A 286 -9.99 17.57 -26.85
C ARG A 286 -9.35 16.21 -26.64
N GLN A 287 -9.51 15.31 -27.60
CA GLN A 287 -8.75 14.06 -27.61
C GLN A 287 -7.24 14.34 -27.74
N ALA A 288 -6.45 13.59 -26.96
CA ALA A 288 -5.00 13.69 -26.99
C ALA A 288 -4.45 12.95 -28.22
N SER A 289 -3.40 13.50 -28.85
CA SER A 289 -2.70 12.81 -29.95
C SER A 289 -1.74 11.75 -29.39
N PRO A 290 -1.47 10.64 -30.11
CA PRO A 290 -0.58 9.56 -29.63
C PRO A 290 0.86 9.98 -29.31
N HIS A 291 1.32 11.12 -29.86
CA HIS A 291 2.67 11.65 -29.70
C HIS A 291 2.75 12.86 -28.75
N GLU A 292 1.62 13.27 -28.18
CA GLU A 292 1.55 14.42 -27.28
C GLU A 292 1.88 13.95 -25.85
N PRO A 293 2.85 14.56 -25.16
CA PRO A 293 3.16 14.19 -23.77
C PRO A 293 1.93 14.46 -22.88
N PRO A 294 1.63 13.59 -21.90
CA PRO A 294 0.47 13.77 -21.04
C PRO A 294 0.63 15.03 -20.17
N ASP A 295 -0.31 15.98 -20.27
CA ASP A 295 -0.32 17.22 -19.47
C ASP A 295 -0.55 16.92 -17.96
N GLN A 296 -1.33 15.88 -17.67
CA GLN A 296 -1.51 15.25 -16.35
C GLN A 296 -1.86 13.78 -16.60
N ASP A 297 -0.99 12.85 -16.21
CA ASP A 297 -1.27 11.43 -16.41
C ASP A 297 -2.39 10.97 -15.44
N THR A 298 -3.63 11.03 -15.93
CA THR A 298 -4.82 10.45 -15.28
C THR A 298 -5.12 9.05 -15.83
N SER A 299 -4.24 8.49 -16.67
CA SER A 299 -4.41 7.14 -17.22
C SER A 299 -4.34 6.05 -16.16
N PHE A 300 -3.92 6.37 -14.93
CA PHE A 300 -4.05 5.46 -13.80
C PHE A 300 -5.51 5.01 -13.59
N PHE A 301 -6.51 5.88 -13.80
CA PHE A 301 -7.92 5.49 -13.77
C PHE A 301 -8.28 4.42 -14.81
N ALA A 302 -7.49 4.30 -15.88
CA ALA A 302 -7.55 3.18 -16.81
C ALA A 302 -6.93 1.96 -16.11
N SER A 303 -7.76 1.20 -15.39
CA SER A 303 -7.28 -0.08 -14.88
C SER A 303 -6.82 -0.93 -16.08
N THR A 304 -5.53 -1.15 -16.24
CA THR A 304 -5.01 -1.95 -17.36
C THR A 304 -5.53 -3.38 -17.18
N GLY A 305 -6.18 -3.87 -18.24
CA GLY A 305 -6.64 -5.25 -18.29
C GLY A 305 -5.42 -6.15 -18.49
N THR A 306 -5.10 -6.94 -17.47
CA THR A 306 -4.27 -8.15 -17.61
C THR A 306 -5.05 -9.26 -16.92
N PRO A 307 -5.07 -10.48 -17.48
CA PRO A 307 -6.01 -11.52 -17.09
C PRO A 307 -5.74 -11.93 -15.65
N ALA A 308 -6.83 -12.19 -14.92
CA ALA A 308 -6.77 -12.80 -13.60
C ALA A 308 -6.02 -14.14 -13.70
N LEU A 309 -4.73 -14.14 -13.34
CA LEU A 309 -4.13 -15.29 -12.69
C LEU A 309 -4.92 -15.53 -11.39
N PRO A 310 -5.11 -16.77 -10.94
CA PRO A 310 -5.91 -17.06 -9.76
C PRO A 310 -5.38 -16.24 -8.57
N ASP A 311 -6.27 -15.51 -7.89
CA ASP A 311 -5.96 -14.75 -6.68
C ASP A 311 -5.40 -15.72 -5.63
N VAL A 312 -4.07 -15.67 -5.40
CA VAL A 312 -3.42 -16.41 -4.32
C VAL A 312 -3.85 -15.76 -3.01
N ARG A 313 -4.53 -16.51 -2.15
CA ARG A 313 -5.03 -16.04 -0.86
C ARG A 313 -3.98 -16.29 0.19
N VAL A 314 -3.50 -15.21 0.79
CA VAL A 314 -2.52 -15.27 1.87
C VAL A 314 -3.10 -14.77 3.19
N GLY A 315 -2.70 -15.39 4.28
CA GLY A 315 -2.97 -14.89 5.64
C GLY A 315 -1.76 -14.18 6.24
N VAL A 316 -2.00 -13.26 7.18
CA VAL A 316 -0.93 -12.63 7.97
C VAL A 316 -1.11 -12.99 9.44
N LEU A 317 -0.10 -13.60 10.04
CA LEU A 317 -0.07 -13.96 11.46
C LEU A 317 0.90 -13.03 12.18
N GLY A 318 0.39 -12.17 13.07
CA GLY A 318 1.15 -11.07 13.69
C GLY A 318 1.06 -9.79 12.88
N CYS A 319 0.42 -8.77 13.44
CA CYS A 319 0.10 -7.47 12.84
C CYS A 319 1.01 -6.34 13.35
N GLY A 320 2.22 -6.69 13.79
CA GLY A 320 3.23 -5.73 14.25
C GLY A 320 3.88 -4.92 13.13
N GLN A 321 4.93 -4.16 13.45
CA GLN A 321 5.62 -3.29 12.49
C GLN A 321 6.17 -4.04 11.26
N ALA A 322 6.67 -5.27 11.45
CA ALA A 322 7.16 -6.10 10.35
C ALA A 322 6.08 -6.40 9.30
N ALA A 323 4.83 -6.62 9.72
CA ALA A 323 3.71 -6.85 8.80
C ALA A 323 3.28 -5.56 8.07
N VAL A 324 3.11 -4.46 8.80
CA VAL A 324 2.56 -3.22 8.22
C VAL A 324 3.57 -2.45 7.39
N ARG A 325 4.82 -2.33 7.87
CA ARG A 325 5.86 -1.50 7.24
C ARG A 325 6.96 -2.31 6.52
N GLY A 326 7.12 -3.59 6.84
CA GLY A 326 8.28 -4.37 6.44
C GLY A 326 9.50 -4.10 7.34
N ALA A 327 10.53 -4.95 7.27
CA ALA A 327 11.74 -4.85 8.11
C ALA A 327 12.75 -3.78 7.65
N LEU A 328 12.80 -3.44 6.35
CA LEU A 328 13.81 -2.54 5.79
C LEU A 328 13.63 -1.01 5.96
N PRO A 329 12.41 -0.42 6.03
CA PRO A 329 12.25 1.05 6.17
C PRO A 329 12.85 1.59 7.48
N ALA A 330 13.09 0.71 8.44
CA ALA A 330 13.78 0.98 9.69
C ALA A 330 15.22 1.49 9.52
N TYR A 331 15.88 1.11 8.43
CA TYR A 331 17.31 1.33 8.24
C TYR A 331 17.61 2.56 7.36
N THR A 332 16.60 3.26 6.85
CA THR A 332 16.76 4.55 6.18
C THR A 332 16.76 5.69 7.22
N ALA A 333 17.67 6.65 7.11
CA ALA A 333 17.88 7.70 8.12
C ALA A 333 16.58 8.48 8.47
N PRO A 334 16.41 8.96 9.73
CA PRO A 334 15.18 9.62 10.19
C PRO A 334 14.88 10.98 9.54
N THR A 335 15.84 11.53 8.78
CA THR A 335 15.80 12.90 8.24
C THR A 335 15.38 12.96 6.78
N CYS A 336 15.18 11.81 6.12
CA CYS A 336 14.54 11.81 4.82
C CYS A 336 13.04 11.64 5.05
N GLU A 337 12.27 12.62 4.59
CA GLU A 337 10.90 12.40 4.08
C GLU A 337 10.99 11.39 2.91
N ALA A 338 11.39 10.15 3.21
CA ALA A 338 11.58 9.13 2.23
C ALA A 338 10.18 8.76 1.73
N PRO A 339 9.89 8.90 0.43
CA PRO A 339 8.66 8.39 -0.14
C PRO A 339 8.62 6.89 0.16
N ASP A 340 7.47 6.44 0.67
CA ASP A 340 6.93 5.08 0.60
C ASP A 340 7.95 3.93 0.66
N PRO A 341 7.99 3.10 1.73
CA PRO A 341 9.00 2.06 1.88
C PRO A 341 9.22 1.26 0.59
N ALA A 342 10.49 1.19 0.20
CA ALA A 342 11.00 0.64 -1.05
C ALA A 342 10.24 -0.63 -1.53
N PRO A 343 10.14 -0.87 -2.86
CA PRO A 343 9.27 -1.86 -3.53
C PRO A 343 9.37 -3.35 -3.14
N PHE A 344 10.08 -3.72 -2.07
CA PHE A 344 10.52 -5.07 -1.74
C PHE A 344 9.67 -5.82 -0.66
N LEU A 345 8.69 -5.18 -0.01
CA LEU A 345 8.38 -5.52 1.40
C LEU A 345 6.93 -5.86 1.80
N ASN A 346 5.98 -6.04 0.88
CA ASN A 346 4.63 -6.43 1.29
C ASN A 346 3.84 -7.14 0.17
N PHE A 347 3.03 -8.15 0.52
CA PHE A 347 2.04 -8.76 -0.39
C PHE A 347 1.10 -7.73 -1.03
N GLY A 348 0.93 -6.58 -0.37
CA GLY A 348 0.23 -5.43 -0.91
C GLY A 348 0.79 -4.88 -2.23
N ARG A 349 1.88 -5.37 -2.81
CA ARG A 349 2.38 -4.94 -4.14
C ARG A 349 2.63 -6.09 -5.14
N VAL A 350 2.31 -7.34 -4.76
CA VAL A 350 2.44 -8.49 -5.68
C VAL A 350 1.13 -8.68 -6.43
N ASP A 351 1.19 -8.69 -7.76
CA ASP A 351 0.00 -8.85 -8.61
C ASP A 351 -0.64 -10.23 -8.42
N GLY A 352 -1.98 -10.29 -8.43
CA GLY A 352 -2.75 -11.53 -8.26
C GLY A 352 -2.66 -12.15 -6.87
N VAL A 353 -2.46 -11.33 -5.84
CA VAL A 353 -2.42 -11.75 -4.42
C VAL A 353 -3.50 -11.03 -3.64
N ARG A 354 -4.24 -11.78 -2.83
CA ARG A 354 -5.25 -11.29 -1.91
C ARG A 354 -4.85 -11.64 -0.48
N VAL A 355 -4.73 -10.65 0.39
CA VAL A 355 -4.68 -10.93 1.84
C VAL A 355 -6.10 -11.29 2.27
N ALA A 356 -6.34 -12.58 2.53
CA ALA A 356 -7.67 -13.10 2.84
C ALA A 356 -8.00 -12.97 4.33
N GLY A 357 -7.01 -12.94 5.21
CA GLY A 357 -7.23 -12.69 6.62
C GLY A 357 -5.97 -12.26 7.35
N ILE A 358 -6.16 -11.61 8.50
CA ILE A 358 -5.09 -11.30 9.44
C ILE A 358 -5.45 -11.81 10.83
N ALA A 359 -4.44 -12.16 11.62
CA ALA A 359 -4.59 -12.54 13.01
C ALA A 359 -3.56 -11.87 13.92
N ASP A 360 -4.02 -11.30 15.03
CA ASP A 360 -3.17 -10.77 16.10
C ASP A 360 -3.99 -10.72 17.42
N PRO A 361 -3.43 -11.19 18.56
CA PRO A 361 -4.11 -11.10 19.85
C PRO A 361 -4.28 -9.66 20.35
N GLU A 362 -3.46 -8.73 19.89
CA GLU A 362 -3.52 -7.32 20.24
C GLU A 362 -4.46 -6.56 19.30
N VAL A 363 -5.63 -6.17 19.82
CA VAL A 363 -6.70 -5.50 19.06
C VAL A 363 -6.19 -4.24 18.36
N SER A 364 -5.30 -3.46 19.00
CA SER A 364 -4.79 -2.22 18.41
C SER A 364 -3.93 -2.47 17.15
N SER A 365 -3.07 -3.48 17.18
CA SER A 365 -2.28 -3.94 16.03
C SER A 365 -3.18 -4.52 14.95
N LEU A 366 -4.17 -5.33 15.34
CA LEU A 366 -5.14 -5.94 14.44
C LEU A 366 -5.94 -4.89 13.66
N LEU A 367 -6.44 -3.84 14.33
CA LEU A 367 -7.19 -2.76 13.69
C LEU A 367 -6.31 -1.93 12.74
N ALA A 368 -5.06 -1.68 13.11
CA ALA A 368 -4.11 -0.97 12.24
C ALA A 368 -3.81 -1.77 10.97
N ALA A 369 -3.56 -3.07 11.10
CA ALA A 369 -3.33 -3.96 9.97
C ALA A 369 -4.61 -4.20 9.15
N ALA A 370 -5.79 -4.27 9.77
CA ALA A 370 -7.06 -4.40 9.06
C ALA A 370 -7.32 -3.19 8.15
N ARG A 371 -7.02 -1.98 8.62
CA ARG A 371 -7.05 -0.75 7.81
C ARG A 371 -6.03 -0.82 6.68
N TRP A 372 -4.82 -1.30 6.97
CA TRP A 372 -3.75 -1.42 5.98
C TRP A 372 -4.09 -2.40 4.85
N TYR A 373 -4.45 -3.64 5.21
CA TYR A 373 -4.69 -4.72 4.26
C TYR A 373 -6.11 -4.78 3.69
N SER A 374 -7.08 -4.09 4.32
CA SER A 374 -8.50 -4.12 3.93
C SER A 374 -9.03 -5.55 3.79
N VAL A 375 -8.79 -6.37 4.82
CA VAL A 375 -9.14 -7.79 4.83
C VAL A 375 -10.61 -8.06 5.14
N PRO A 376 -11.19 -9.14 4.59
CA PRO A 376 -12.53 -9.59 4.97
C PRO A 376 -12.57 -10.28 6.35
N HIS A 377 -11.42 -10.74 6.86
CA HIS A 377 -11.32 -11.48 8.12
C HIS A 377 -10.18 -10.93 8.99
N ALA A 378 -10.53 -10.32 10.12
CA ALA A 378 -9.59 -9.90 11.17
C ALA A 378 -9.90 -10.68 12.44
N LEU A 379 -8.97 -11.53 12.88
CA LEU A 379 -9.17 -12.53 13.91
C LEU A 379 -8.20 -12.31 15.07
N LEU A 380 -8.59 -12.70 16.29
CA LEU A 380 -7.77 -12.51 17.48
C LEU A 380 -6.74 -13.63 17.70
N ASP A 381 -6.80 -14.70 16.90
CA ASP A 381 -5.89 -15.82 17.05
C ASP A 381 -5.58 -16.50 15.71
N ALA A 382 -4.36 -17.02 15.62
CA ALA A 382 -3.85 -17.63 14.40
C ALA A 382 -4.51 -18.97 14.06
N ALA A 383 -4.97 -19.72 15.06
CA ALA A 383 -5.59 -21.02 14.85
C ALA A 383 -6.93 -20.86 14.12
N THR A 384 -7.79 -19.95 14.58
CA THR A 384 -9.06 -19.61 13.95
C THR A 384 -8.84 -19.14 12.51
N LEU A 385 -7.80 -18.34 12.24
CA LEU A 385 -7.50 -17.94 10.86
C LEU A 385 -7.19 -19.14 9.99
N LEU A 386 -6.27 -19.99 10.43
CA LEU A 386 -5.86 -21.18 9.70
C LEU A 386 -7.00 -22.21 9.54
N ASP A 387 -7.96 -22.24 10.45
CA ASP A 387 -9.11 -23.15 10.43
C ASP A 387 -10.30 -22.65 9.58
N THR A 388 -10.49 -21.33 9.49
CA THR A 388 -11.74 -20.73 8.95
C THR A 388 -11.54 -19.90 7.70
N VAL A 389 -10.34 -19.42 7.42
CA VAL A 389 -10.05 -18.56 6.26
C VAL A 389 -9.33 -19.38 5.18
N PRO A 390 -9.89 -19.49 3.97
CA PRO A 390 -9.27 -20.26 2.90
C PRO A 390 -8.03 -19.53 2.37
N VAL A 391 -6.83 -20.00 2.75
CA VAL A 391 -5.52 -19.47 2.34
C VAL A 391 -4.64 -20.56 1.74
N GLU A 392 -3.90 -20.24 0.68
CA GLU A 392 -2.84 -21.11 0.13
C GLU A 392 -1.52 -20.98 0.93
N GLY A 393 -1.30 -19.83 1.57
CA GLY A 393 -0.12 -19.60 2.40
C GLY A 393 -0.33 -18.54 3.48
N VAL A 394 0.56 -18.51 4.46
CA VAL A 394 0.60 -17.46 5.49
C VAL A 394 1.99 -16.85 5.61
N VAL A 395 2.05 -15.57 5.98
CA VAL A 395 3.26 -14.97 6.53
C VAL A 395 3.19 -14.93 8.05
N VAL A 396 4.25 -15.37 8.71
CA VAL A 396 4.39 -15.35 10.16
C VAL A 396 5.30 -14.20 10.54
N CYS A 397 4.72 -13.12 11.06
CA CYS A 397 5.37 -11.89 11.52
C CYS A 397 5.20 -11.72 13.04
N THR A 398 5.31 -12.81 13.79
CA THR A 398 5.12 -12.86 15.25
C THR A 398 6.47 -12.76 15.97
N PRO A 399 6.51 -12.76 17.32
CA PRO A 399 7.79 -12.89 18.02
C PRO A 399 8.45 -14.26 17.79
N PRO A 400 9.80 -14.34 17.77
CA PRO A 400 10.54 -15.55 17.35
C PRO A 400 10.18 -16.84 18.10
N HIS A 401 9.84 -16.75 19.40
CA HIS A 401 9.47 -17.92 20.21
C HIS A 401 8.19 -18.63 19.74
N SER A 402 7.38 -17.97 18.90
CA SER A 402 6.12 -18.52 18.39
C SER A 402 6.22 -19.04 16.96
N HIS A 403 7.32 -18.77 16.25
CA HIS A 403 7.50 -19.09 14.83
C HIS A 403 7.34 -20.59 14.55
N ALA A 404 8.13 -21.43 15.22
CA ALA A 404 8.12 -22.87 14.97
C ALA A 404 6.72 -23.48 15.17
N ALA A 405 6.06 -23.13 16.29
CA ALA A 405 4.71 -23.61 16.60
C ALA A 405 3.68 -23.20 15.53
N LEU A 406 3.76 -21.97 15.01
CA LEU A 406 2.87 -21.48 13.96
C LEU A 406 3.14 -22.14 12.60
N VAL A 407 4.42 -22.37 12.26
CA VAL A 407 4.80 -23.12 11.06
C VAL A 407 4.22 -24.54 11.13
N PHE A 408 4.38 -25.27 12.24
CA PHE A 408 3.76 -26.59 12.42
C PHE A 408 2.23 -26.54 12.30
N SER A 409 1.61 -25.51 12.90
CA SER A 409 0.15 -25.36 12.86
C SER A 409 -0.38 -25.18 11.43
N ALA A 410 0.35 -24.42 10.59
CA ALA A 410 0.01 -24.19 9.20
C ALA A 410 0.27 -25.43 8.33
N LEU A 411 1.42 -26.09 8.47
CA LEU A 411 1.76 -27.31 7.70
C LEU A 411 0.75 -28.44 7.90
N ARG A 412 0.31 -28.68 9.15
CA ARG A 412 -0.73 -29.68 9.45
C ARG A 412 -2.07 -29.41 8.77
N ARG A 413 -2.30 -28.18 8.30
CA ARG A 413 -3.51 -27.75 7.58
C ARG A 413 -3.28 -27.61 6.08
N GLY A 414 -2.11 -28.05 5.58
CA GLY A 414 -1.74 -27.95 4.17
C GLY A 414 -1.42 -26.52 3.72
N VAL A 415 -1.13 -25.60 4.65
CA VAL A 415 -0.87 -24.19 4.35
C VAL A 415 0.64 -23.94 4.30
N SER A 416 1.11 -23.36 3.20
CA SER A 416 2.52 -22.97 3.02
C SER A 416 2.88 -21.76 3.88
N VAL A 417 4.16 -21.57 4.22
CA VAL A 417 4.58 -20.53 5.18
C VAL A 417 5.79 -19.73 4.69
N LEU A 418 5.67 -18.40 4.73
CA LEU A 418 6.81 -17.49 4.78
C LEU A 418 6.97 -17.03 6.23
N VAL A 419 8.05 -17.40 6.91
CA VAL A 419 8.27 -17.06 8.31
C VAL A 419 9.31 -15.97 8.46
N GLU A 420 9.05 -14.97 9.30
CA GLU A 420 10.06 -13.98 9.68
C GLU A 420 11.28 -14.65 10.33
N LYS A 421 12.43 -13.99 10.20
CA LYS A 421 13.66 -14.47 10.82
C LYS A 421 13.64 -14.24 12.34
N PRO A 422 14.33 -15.10 13.13
CA PRO A 422 14.77 -16.44 12.75
C PRO A 422 13.59 -17.42 12.68
N ALA A 423 13.69 -18.49 11.87
CA ALA A 423 12.65 -19.52 11.83
C ALA A 423 12.57 -20.38 13.11
N ALA A 424 13.69 -20.51 13.84
CA ALA A 424 13.81 -21.27 15.09
C ALA A 424 14.83 -20.60 16.03
N ILE A 425 14.67 -20.80 17.33
CA ILE A 425 15.58 -20.29 18.37
C ILE A 425 16.29 -21.42 19.13
N THR A 426 15.94 -22.68 18.88
CA THR A 426 16.65 -23.84 19.42
C THR A 426 16.99 -24.88 18.34
N ARG A 427 18.04 -25.68 18.59
CA ARG A 427 18.42 -26.79 17.71
C ARG A 427 17.28 -27.81 17.55
N GLN A 428 16.53 -28.04 18.62
CA GLN A 428 15.40 -28.96 18.60
C GLN A 428 14.29 -28.44 17.69
N GLU A 429 13.89 -27.17 17.84
CA GLU A 429 12.92 -26.54 16.95
C GLU A 429 13.36 -26.58 15.48
N LEU A 430 14.64 -26.30 15.19
CA LEU A 430 15.16 -26.37 13.82
C LEU A 430 15.06 -27.80 13.26
N ALA A 431 15.50 -28.80 14.04
CA ALA A 431 15.42 -30.20 13.63
C ALA A 431 13.96 -30.64 13.40
N ASP A 432 13.06 -30.27 14.29
CA ASP A 432 11.63 -30.59 14.19
C ASP A 432 10.99 -29.91 12.97
N LEU A 433 11.35 -28.65 12.68
CA LEU A 433 10.86 -27.95 11.49
C LEU A 433 11.34 -28.61 10.20
N LEU A 434 12.60 -29.03 10.13
CA LEU A 434 13.13 -29.75 8.97
C LEU A 434 12.42 -31.09 8.77
N ALA A 435 12.14 -31.82 9.85
CA ALA A 435 11.35 -33.04 9.81
C ALA A 435 9.92 -32.76 9.30
N ALA A 436 9.25 -31.74 9.81
CA ALA A 436 7.91 -31.38 9.35
C ALA A 436 7.88 -30.92 7.88
N VAL A 437 8.90 -30.20 7.40
CA VAL A 437 9.01 -29.85 5.98
C VAL A 437 9.17 -31.12 5.12
N ALA A 438 9.94 -32.10 5.59
CA ALA A 438 10.08 -33.38 4.89
C ALA A 438 8.77 -34.20 4.87
N ASP A 439 7.99 -34.14 5.94
CA ASP A 439 6.67 -34.81 6.04
C ASP A 439 5.56 -34.10 5.23
N HIS A 440 5.78 -32.84 4.83
CA HIS A 440 4.84 -32.01 4.08
C HIS A 440 5.43 -31.49 2.76
N PRO A 441 5.81 -32.37 1.80
CA PRO A 441 6.55 -31.99 0.59
C PRO A 441 5.79 -31.12 -0.40
N GLU A 442 4.46 -31.05 -0.28
CA GLU A 442 3.61 -30.19 -1.12
C GLU A 442 3.59 -28.74 -0.62
N GLN A 443 3.90 -28.50 0.66
CA GLN A 443 3.89 -27.17 1.25
C GLN A 443 5.29 -26.55 1.17
N THR A 444 5.34 -25.26 0.85
CA THR A 444 6.58 -24.49 0.85
C THR A 444 6.78 -23.80 2.19
N VAL A 445 7.97 -23.94 2.79
CA VAL A 445 8.40 -23.14 3.95
C VAL A 445 9.63 -22.32 3.57
N MET A 446 9.51 -21.00 3.65
CA MET A 446 10.57 -20.03 3.36
C MET A 446 10.85 -19.14 4.56
N VAL A 447 12.09 -18.68 4.69
CA VAL A 447 12.50 -17.72 5.73
C VAL A 447 12.67 -16.34 5.11
N ASN A 448 12.10 -15.31 5.74
CA ASN A 448 12.19 -13.94 5.23
C ASN A 448 13.61 -13.38 5.41
N LEU A 449 14.42 -13.49 4.35
CA LEU A 449 15.78 -12.99 4.27
C LEU A 449 15.88 -11.99 3.10
N PRO A 450 15.51 -10.72 3.30
CA PRO A 450 15.28 -9.81 2.20
C PRO A 450 16.56 -9.28 1.53
N TRP A 451 17.69 -9.24 2.24
CA TRP A 451 18.90 -8.55 1.76
C TRP A 451 19.59 -9.22 0.58
N GLN A 452 19.45 -10.54 0.39
CA GLN A 452 19.98 -11.23 -0.79
C GLN A 452 19.30 -10.82 -2.10
N TYR A 453 18.10 -10.26 -2.03
CA TYR A 453 17.35 -9.76 -3.18
C TYR A 453 17.75 -8.34 -3.58
N HIS A 454 18.53 -7.66 -2.75
CA HIS A 454 18.96 -6.30 -3.01
C HIS A 454 19.80 -6.25 -4.29
N VAL A 455 19.52 -5.29 -5.18
CA VAL A 455 20.17 -5.18 -6.51
C VAL A 455 21.69 -5.21 -6.41
N VAL A 456 22.27 -4.48 -5.44
CA VAL A 456 23.73 -4.45 -5.20
C VAL A 456 24.27 -5.83 -4.85
N VAL A 457 23.56 -6.61 -4.02
CA VAL A 457 24.01 -7.95 -3.62
C VAL A 457 23.96 -8.90 -4.80
N ARG A 458 22.92 -8.83 -5.62
CA ARG A 458 22.78 -9.62 -6.86
C ARG A 458 23.90 -9.29 -7.85
N CYS A 459 24.13 -8.00 -8.11
CA CYS A 459 25.19 -7.58 -9.02
C CYS A 459 26.60 -7.87 -8.48
N ALA A 460 26.82 -7.74 -7.17
CA ALA A 460 28.07 -8.14 -6.53
C ALA A 460 28.33 -9.64 -6.71
N ARG A 461 27.30 -10.50 -6.57
CA ARG A 461 27.42 -11.93 -6.86
C ARG A 461 27.81 -12.19 -8.31
N ASP A 462 27.23 -11.47 -9.27
CA ASP A 462 27.58 -11.62 -10.69
C ASP A 462 29.05 -11.23 -10.94
N LEU A 463 29.53 -10.14 -10.34
CA LEU A 463 30.94 -9.73 -10.40
C LEU A 463 31.87 -10.79 -9.81
N LEU A 464 31.53 -11.36 -8.65
CA LEU A 464 32.31 -12.44 -8.05
C LEU A 464 32.33 -13.68 -8.95
N THR A 465 31.18 -14.06 -9.50
CA THR A 465 31.02 -15.24 -10.37
C THR A 465 31.80 -15.09 -11.69
N THR A 466 31.91 -13.86 -12.22
CA THR A 466 32.71 -13.56 -13.41
C THR A 466 34.21 -13.42 -13.13
N GLY A 467 34.64 -13.57 -11.87
CA GLY A 467 36.05 -13.54 -11.47
C GLY A 467 36.62 -12.12 -11.37
N ALA A 468 35.79 -11.10 -11.11
CA ALA A 468 36.22 -9.69 -11.05
C ALA A 468 37.36 -9.41 -10.05
N ILE A 469 37.51 -10.24 -9.02
CA ILE A 469 38.58 -10.15 -8.00
C ILE A 469 39.41 -11.44 -7.90
N GLY A 470 39.34 -12.34 -8.88
CA GLY A 470 39.99 -13.65 -8.81
C GLY A 470 39.32 -14.63 -7.85
N GLU A 471 40.11 -15.56 -7.30
CA GLU A 471 39.64 -16.53 -6.30
C GLU A 471 39.37 -15.84 -4.97
N ILE A 472 38.26 -16.17 -4.32
CA ILE A 472 37.86 -15.55 -3.06
C ILE A 472 38.76 -16.05 -1.92
N LEU A 473 39.31 -15.12 -1.14
CA LEU A 473 40.22 -15.38 -0.03
C LEU A 473 39.57 -15.18 1.34
N GLY A 474 38.56 -14.30 1.42
CA GLY A 474 37.89 -14.00 2.66
C GLY A 474 36.84 -12.91 2.52
N TRP A 475 36.10 -12.68 3.60
CA TRP A 475 35.00 -11.73 3.63
C TRP A 475 34.88 -11.05 4.99
N ASN A 476 34.29 -9.86 4.97
CA ASN A 476 33.94 -9.10 6.16
C ASN A 476 32.56 -8.47 5.96
N ILE A 477 31.68 -8.62 6.95
CA ILE A 477 30.39 -7.93 6.98
C ILE A 477 30.26 -7.20 8.31
N VAL A 478 29.86 -5.93 8.25
CA VAL A 478 29.50 -5.13 9.42
C VAL A 478 28.04 -4.71 9.27
N PHE A 479 27.17 -5.07 10.21
CA PHE A 479 25.78 -4.60 10.24
C PHE A 479 25.37 -4.10 11.63
N GLU A 480 25.19 -2.80 11.75
CA GLU A 480 24.83 -2.16 13.01
C GLU A 480 23.84 -1.01 12.83
N HIS A 481 23.09 -0.70 13.88
CA HIS A 481 22.17 0.43 13.94
C HIS A 481 21.93 0.87 15.40
N ASN A 482 21.04 1.85 15.60
CA ASN A 482 20.72 2.46 16.89
C ASN A 482 19.72 1.67 17.75
N GLY A 483 19.68 0.35 17.59
CA GLY A 483 18.83 -0.57 18.33
C GLY A 483 17.41 -0.74 17.77
N PRO A 484 16.70 -1.80 18.20
CA PRO A 484 15.38 -2.14 17.70
C PRO A 484 14.28 -1.16 18.14
N GLU A 485 14.50 -0.39 19.21
CA GLU A 485 13.57 0.62 19.71
C GLU A 485 13.29 1.72 18.69
N ALA A 486 14.24 2.01 17.80
CA ALA A 486 14.09 3.04 16.78
C ALA A 486 13.01 2.69 15.75
N TRP A 487 12.79 1.41 15.46
CA TRP A 487 11.88 0.98 14.40
C TRP A 487 10.71 0.11 14.89
N ALA A 488 10.88 -0.57 16.02
CA ALA A 488 9.84 -1.35 16.69
C ALA A 488 9.71 -0.95 18.17
N PRO A 489 9.34 0.32 18.47
CA PRO A 489 9.38 0.89 19.82
C PRO A 489 8.48 0.18 20.84
N ARG A 490 7.50 -0.61 20.38
CA ARG A 490 6.57 -1.37 21.23
C ARG A 490 6.96 -2.84 21.39
N ALA A 491 7.93 -3.34 20.63
CA ALA A 491 8.28 -4.74 20.68
C ALA A 491 9.28 -5.00 21.79
N THR A 492 8.87 -5.85 22.73
CA THR A 492 9.66 -6.22 23.90
C THR A 492 10.50 -7.48 23.68
N TRP A 493 10.21 -8.21 22.59
CA TRP A 493 10.79 -9.53 22.36
C TRP A 493 12.30 -9.52 22.13
N TYR A 494 12.90 -8.43 21.63
CA TYR A 494 14.34 -8.31 21.42
C TYR A 494 15.15 -8.44 22.72
N ARG A 495 14.54 -8.07 23.85
CA ARG A 495 15.15 -8.15 25.19
C ARG A 495 15.00 -9.52 25.83
N THR A 496 14.12 -10.36 25.29
CA THR A 496 13.84 -11.70 25.81
C THR A 496 14.29 -12.80 24.85
N ALA A 497 14.61 -12.46 23.60
CA ALA A 497 15.08 -13.40 22.60
C ALA A 497 16.51 -13.85 22.96
N PRO A 498 16.79 -15.16 22.98
CA PRO A 498 18.14 -15.67 23.16
C PRO A 498 19.08 -15.02 22.14
N GLY A 499 20.27 -14.59 22.56
CA GLY A 499 21.30 -14.04 21.66
C GLY A 499 21.19 -12.56 21.28
N GLY A 500 20.09 -11.86 21.61
CA GLY A 500 19.97 -10.43 21.35
C GLY A 500 20.23 -10.04 19.90
N VAL A 501 21.21 -9.16 19.70
CA VAL A 501 21.65 -8.69 18.37
C VAL A 501 21.97 -9.82 17.39
N ILE A 502 22.46 -10.97 17.88
CA ILE A 502 22.80 -12.14 17.07
C ILE A 502 21.58 -12.71 16.37
N THR A 503 20.49 -12.85 17.10
CA THR A 503 19.24 -13.42 16.61
C THR A 503 18.53 -12.48 15.66
N ASP A 504 18.72 -11.18 15.84
CA ASP A 504 18.12 -10.16 15.00
C ASP A 504 18.91 -9.93 13.69
N LEU A 505 20.20 -9.64 13.79
CA LEU A 505 21.01 -9.21 12.63
C LEU A 505 21.80 -10.35 11.99
N GLY A 506 22.16 -11.39 12.74
CA GLY A 506 22.93 -12.54 12.25
C GLY A 506 22.31 -13.24 11.04
N PRO A 507 20.99 -13.54 11.01
CA PRO A 507 20.37 -14.15 9.83
C PRO A 507 20.56 -13.33 8.55
N HIS A 508 20.43 -12.00 8.63
CA HIS A 508 20.57 -11.12 7.47
C HIS A 508 21.98 -11.15 6.89
N THR A 509 22.98 -11.03 7.74
CA THR A 509 24.38 -10.94 7.30
C THR A 509 24.90 -12.29 6.79
N LEU A 510 24.54 -13.39 7.46
CA LEU A 510 24.93 -14.73 7.02
C LEU A 510 24.24 -15.12 5.71
N ALA A 511 23.00 -14.69 5.49
CA ALA A 511 22.31 -14.88 4.22
C ALA A 511 22.99 -14.14 3.06
N VAL A 512 23.42 -12.88 3.28
CA VAL A 512 24.21 -12.14 2.29
C VAL A 512 25.55 -12.83 2.01
N ALA A 513 26.27 -13.28 3.05
CA ALA A 513 27.53 -14.01 2.87
C ALA A 513 27.32 -15.31 2.07
N LYS A 514 26.36 -16.14 2.46
CA LYS A 514 26.01 -17.39 1.75
C LYS A 514 25.63 -17.13 0.30
N TYR A 515 24.85 -16.09 0.03
CA TYR A 515 24.42 -15.75 -1.33
C TYR A 515 25.59 -15.33 -2.23
N LEU A 516 26.53 -14.52 -1.71
CA LEU A 516 27.68 -14.05 -2.47
C LEU A 516 28.73 -15.14 -2.73
N LEU A 517 29.00 -15.96 -1.73
CA LEU A 517 30.12 -16.91 -1.73
C LEU A 517 29.72 -18.30 -2.23
N GLY A 518 28.46 -18.68 -2.05
CA GLY A 518 28.02 -20.06 -2.18
C GLY A 518 28.51 -20.96 -1.05
N GLY A 519 28.03 -22.21 -1.03
CA GLY A 519 28.37 -23.19 0.01
C GLY A 519 27.57 -23.05 1.31
N ASP A 520 27.93 -23.87 2.29
CA ASP A 520 27.24 -23.93 3.59
C ASP A 520 27.91 -23.03 4.64
N VAL A 521 27.09 -22.46 5.51
CA VAL A 521 27.50 -21.65 6.65
C VAL A 521 27.89 -22.56 7.80
N GLY A 522 29.15 -22.47 8.21
CA GLY A 522 29.68 -23.22 9.33
C GLY A 522 29.31 -22.64 10.69
N ALA A 523 29.65 -23.39 11.73
CA ALA A 523 29.64 -22.91 13.10
C ALA A 523 30.61 -21.72 13.29
N PRO A 524 30.30 -20.75 14.17
CA PRO A 524 31.27 -19.75 14.59
C PRO A 524 32.48 -20.39 15.26
N VAL A 525 33.69 -19.97 14.85
CA VAL A 525 34.98 -20.50 15.30
C VAL A 525 35.56 -19.68 16.46
N ASP A 526 35.33 -18.36 16.43
CA ASP A 526 35.65 -17.45 17.53
C ASP A 526 34.54 -16.41 17.64
N THR A 527 34.26 -15.95 18.87
CA THR A 527 33.24 -14.94 19.14
C THR A 527 33.66 -13.97 20.23
N VAL A 528 33.26 -12.72 20.08
CA VAL A 528 33.34 -11.66 21.09
C VAL A 528 31.96 -11.06 21.26
N LEU A 529 31.48 -10.96 22.50
CA LEU A 529 30.16 -10.41 22.83
C LEU A 529 30.34 -9.24 23.79
N LEU A 530 29.64 -8.14 23.53
CA LEU A 530 29.53 -7.01 24.43
C LEU A 530 28.09 -6.90 24.94
N ASN A 531 27.96 -6.92 26.27
CA ASN A 531 26.69 -6.76 26.97
C ASN A 531 26.75 -5.45 27.77
N THR A 532 25.81 -4.54 27.55
CA THR A 532 25.74 -3.27 28.30
C THR A 532 24.88 -3.35 29.55
N ASP A 533 23.94 -4.30 29.61
CA ASP A 533 23.02 -4.50 30.76
C ASP A 533 23.18 -5.86 31.46
N GLY A 534 24.16 -6.67 31.04
CA GLY A 534 24.48 -7.96 31.64
C GLY A 534 23.55 -9.13 31.25
N THR A 535 22.52 -8.92 30.42
CA THR A 535 21.56 -9.99 30.06
C THR A 535 21.47 -10.28 28.57
N THR A 536 21.59 -9.25 27.71
CA THR A 536 21.43 -9.39 26.26
C THR A 536 22.62 -8.79 25.51
N PRO A 537 23.26 -9.52 24.57
CA PRO A 537 24.30 -8.94 23.73
C PRO A 537 23.76 -7.81 22.85
N VAL A 538 24.40 -6.64 22.95
CA VAL A 538 24.10 -5.48 22.09
C VAL A 538 25.10 -5.34 20.96
N ARG A 539 26.27 -5.98 21.06
CA ARG A 539 27.24 -6.11 19.97
C ARG A 539 27.86 -7.50 19.99
N ALA A 540 28.08 -8.07 18.82
CA ALA A 540 28.69 -9.36 18.65
C ALA A 540 29.62 -9.36 17.44
N ARG A 541 30.75 -10.06 17.55
CA ARG A 541 31.64 -10.36 16.41
C ARG A 541 31.90 -11.86 16.38
N ALA A 542 31.89 -12.46 15.20
CA ALA A 542 32.27 -13.86 15.01
C ALA A 542 33.14 -14.07 13.77
N THR A 543 33.98 -15.11 13.83
CA THR A 543 34.68 -15.66 12.67
C THR A 543 33.95 -16.91 12.21
N ILE A 544 33.49 -16.93 10.96
CA ILE A 544 32.60 -17.97 10.42
C ILE A 544 33.09 -18.40 9.05
N ALA A 545 33.06 -19.70 8.77
CA ALA A 545 33.32 -20.24 7.44
C ALA A 545 32.03 -20.24 6.62
N VAL A 546 32.11 -19.86 5.35
CA VAL A 546 31.04 -20.01 4.37
C VAL A 546 31.63 -20.71 3.16
N GLY A 547 31.16 -21.93 2.89
CA GLY A 547 31.87 -22.85 2.00
C GLY A 547 33.29 -23.08 2.50
N GLU A 548 34.28 -22.81 1.64
CA GLU A 548 35.70 -22.95 1.97
C GLU A 548 36.34 -21.65 2.46
N CYS A 549 35.58 -20.55 2.53
CA CYS A 549 36.11 -19.21 2.83
C CYS A 549 35.83 -18.79 4.28
N LEU A 550 36.88 -18.48 5.02
CA LEU A 550 36.78 -17.90 6.36
C LEU A 550 36.56 -16.38 6.27
N GLY A 551 35.65 -15.86 7.10
CA GLY A 551 35.45 -14.42 7.19
C GLY A 551 34.98 -13.99 8.56
N THR A 552 34.75 -12.69 8.68
CA THR A 552 34.37 -12.05 9.94
C THR A 552 33.06 -11.31 9.81
N LEU A 553 32.25 -11.43 10.85
CA LEU A 553 30.95 -10.78 10.95
C LEU A 553 30.93 -9.93 12.21
N GLU A 554 30.54 -8.67 12.10
CA GLU A 554 30.31 -7.77 13.22
C GLU A 554 28.90 -7.19 13.17
N ILE A 555 28.19 -7.24 14.28
CA ILE A 555 26.81 -6.77 14.40
C ILE A 555 26.59 -5.97 15.68
N GLY A 556 25.74 -4.94 15.63
CA GLY A 556 25.56 -4.01 16.77
C GLY A 556 24.24 -3.23 16.82
N TRP A 557 23.77 -2.95 18.03
CA TRP A 557 22.62 -2.10 18.35
C TRP A 557 23.02 -0.78 19.04
N ASP A 558 24.32 -0.55 19.20
CA ASP A 558 24.94 0.57 19.91
C ASP A 558 25.53 1.63 18.95
N ALA A 559 25.27 1.51 17.64
CA ALA A 559 25.77 2.45 16.65
C ALA A 559 24.90 3.72 16.58
N PRO A 560 25.49 4.91 16.34
CA PRO A 560 24.75 6.17 16.25
C PRO A 560 23.81 6.24 15.03
N GLY A 561 24.03 5.41 14.02
CA GLY A 561 23.23 5.32 12.82
C GLY A 561 23.44 3.98 12.13
N PRO A 562 22.60 3.63 11.15
CA PRO A 562 22.66 2.35 10.49
C PRO A 562 23.87 2.27 9.55
N ARG A 563 24.59 1.16 9.59
CA ARG A 563 25.72 0.83 8.73
C ARG A 563 25.64 -0.65 8.37
N PHE A 564 25.57 -0.96 7.08
CA PHE A 564 25.62 -2.33 6.57
C PHE A 564 26.63 -2.40 5.43
N THR A 565 27.88 -2.73 5.76
CA THR A 565 29.01 -2.79 4.83
C THR A 565 29.38 -4.24 4.55
N VAL A 566 29.66 -4.55 3.28
CA VAL A 566 30.12 -5.86 2.83
C VAL A 566 31.44 -5.68 2.07
N THR A 567 32.44 -6.47 2.45
CA THR A 567 33.74 -6.53 1.79
C THR A 567 34.11 -7.98 1.48
N VAL A 568 34.56 -8.26 0.26
CA VAL A 568 35.06 -9.56 -0.18
C VAL A 568 36.45 -9.36 -0.78
N SER A 569 37.43 -10.10 -0.26
CA SER A 569 38.81 -10.08 -0.74
C SER A 569 39.08 -11.31 -1.61
N GLY A 570 39.83 -11.13 -2.70
CA GLY A 570 40.23 -12.19 -3.61
C GLY A 570 41.68 -12.05 -4.08
N THR A 571 42.16 -13.04 -4.83
CA THR A 571 43.56 -13.09 -5.28
C THR A 571 43.95 -11.95 -6.23
N GLY A 572 42.98 -11.36 -6.92
CA GLY A 572 43.17 -10.25 -7.86
C GLY A 572 42.68 -8.89 -7.36
N GLY A 573 42.08 -8.81 -6.17
CA GLY A 573 41.52 -7.55 -5.67
C GLY A 573 40.53 -7.68 -4.52
N GLU A 574 39.72 -6.64 -4.35
CA GLU A 574 38.71 -6.51 -3.31
C GLU A 574 37.44 -5.89 -3.90
N LEU A 575 36.30 -6.39 -3.46
CA LEU A 575 34.97 -5.89 -3.77
C LEU A 575 34.34 -5.36 -2.47
N GLN A 576 33.83 -4.13 -2.48
CA GLN A 576 33.18 -3.51 -1.33
C GLN A 576 31.90 -2.77 -1.73
N PHE A 577 30.86 -2.87 -0.91
CA PHE A 577 29.66 -2.06 -1.06
C PHE A 577 28.96 -1.85 0.28
N ASP A 578 28.13 -0.80 0.34
CA ASP A 578 27.26 -0.50 1.45
C ASP A 578 25.80 -0.74 1.06
N LEU A 579 25.06 -1.43 1.92
CA LEU A 579 23.61 -1.58 1.81
C LEU A 579 22.89 -0.48 2.59
N VAL A 580 23.52 0.08 3.62
CA VAL A 580 22.99 1.18 4.46
C VAL A 580 24.13 2.01 5.07
N PRO A 581 24.03 3.36 5.18
CA PRO A 581 22.99 4.21 4.60
C PRO A 581 23.08 4.20 3.08
N PHE A 582 21.95 4.39 2.39
CA PHE A 582 21.95 4.51 0.92
C PHE A 582 22.72 5.76 0.51
N HIS A 583 24.00 5.61 0.21
CA HIS A 583 24.85 6.69 -0.28
C HIS A 583 25.85 6.11 -1.29
N PRO A 584 25.79 6.49 -2.59
CA PRO A 584 25.00 7.58 -3.19
C PRO A 584 23.57 7.17 -3.61
N ALA A 585 22.81 8.10 -4.20
CA ALA A 585 21.44 7.91 -4.72
C ALA A 585 21.28 6.74 -5.72
N ILE A 586 22.39 6.21 -6.23
CA ILE A 586 22.45 5.07 -7.14
C ILE A 586 23.17 3.91 -6.43
N PRO A 587 22.55 2.73 -6.34
CA PRO A 587 23.19 1.53 -5.80
C PRO A 587 24.53 1.22 -6.49
N ALA A 588 25.59 0.93 -5.74
CA ALA A 588 26.93 0.78 -6.32
C ALA A 588 27.82 -0.25 -5.63
N VAL A 589 28.77 -0.82 -6.39
CA VAL A 589 29.82 -1.71 -5.91
C VAL A 589 31.18 -1.13 -6.30
N ARG A 590 32.08 -0.99 -5.32
CA ARG A 590 33.48 -0.62 -5.55
C ARG A 590 34.32 -1.88 -5.76
N VAL A 591 35.09 -1.92 -6.84
CA VAL A 591 36.03 -3.00 -7.16
C VAL A 591 37.42 -2.40 -7.27
N ARG A 592 38.33 -2.87 -6.41
CA ARG A 592 39.72 -2.44 -6.35
C ARG A 592 40.64 -3.61 -6.69
N THR A 593 41.48 -3.41 -7.70
CA THR A 593 42.48 -4.37 -8.20
C THR A 593 43.84 -3.69 -8.23
N ASP A 594 44.90 -4.44 -8.55
CA ASP A 594 46.24 -3.90 -8.81
C ASP A 594 46.26 -2.86 -9.97
N ARG A 595 45.32 -2.97 -10.91
CA ARG A 595 45.26 -2.16 -12.14
C ARG A 595 44.25 -1.02 -12.10
N ALA A 596 43.24 -1.10 -11.25
CA ALA A 596 42.14 -0.14 -11.24
C ALA A 596 41.38 -0.13 -9.91
N ASP A 597 40.85 1.04 -9.57
CA ASP A 597 39.88 1.25 -8.50
C ASP A 597 38.65 1.90 -9.13
N ARG A 598 37.53 1.18 -9.20
CA ARG A 598 36.33 1.58 -9.95
C ARG A 598 35.09 1.39 -9.10
N THR A 599 34.16 2.33 -9.23
CA THR A 599 32.80 2.18 -8.71
C THR A 599 31.88 1.83 -9.88
N ILE A 600 31.14 0.74 -9.74
CA ILE A 600 30.15 0.27 -10.71
C ILE A 600 28.79 0.62 -10.13
N GLU A 601 28.07 1.51 -10.81
CA GLU A 601 26.73 1.94 -10.45
C GLU A 601 25.69 1.08 -11.17
N PHE A 602 24.58 0.80 -10.49
CA PHE A 602 23.49 -0.02 -11.00
C PHE A 602 22.20 0.78 -10.99
N GLU A 603 21.49 0.80 -12.11
CA GLU A 603 20.15 1.35 -12.13
C GLU A 603 19.23 0.48 -11.25
N PRO A 604 18.31 1.08 -10.47
CA PRO A 604 17.27 0.34 -9.79
C PRO A 604 16.52 -0.53 -10.80
N ASP A 605 16.44 -1.83 -10.51
CA ASP A 605 15.85 -2.83 -11.41
C ASP A 605 14.42 -2.43 -11.82
N ALA A 606 14.17 -2.31 -13.13
CA ALA A 606 12.85 -2.06 -13.69
C ALA A 606 11.99 -3.35 -13.81
N SER A 607 12.57 -4.53 -13.50
CA SER A 607 11.93 -5.84 -13.67
C SER A 607 11.05 -6.28 -12.49
N GLY A 608 9.96 -5.54 -12.25
CA GLY A 608 8.88 -6.00 -11.37
C GLY A 608 9.25 -6.20 -9.89
N PRO A 609 8.34 -6.77 -9.07
CA PRO A 609 8.59 -6.96 -7.65
C PRO A 609 9.60 -8.10 -7.42
N VAL A 610 10.83 -7.77 -7.04
CA VAL A 610 11.86 -8.71 -6.58
C VAL A 610 11.83 -8.76 -5.06
N GLY A 611 11.86 -9.96 -4.44
CA GLY A 611 11.91 -10.08 -2.98
C GLY A 611 11.27 -11.36 -2.43
N PRO A 612 11.42 -11.63 -1.12
CA PRO A 612 10.97 -12.87 -0.48
C PRO A 612 9.45 -13.07 -0.56
N TYR A 613 8.68 -11.99 -0.57
CA TYR A 613 7.22 -12.05 -0.76
C TYR A 613 6.84 -12.45 -2.18
N ALA A 614 7.46 -11.84 -3.21
CA ALA A 614 7.21 -12.19 -4.60
C ALA A 614 7.64 -13.63 -4.89
N GLU A 615 8.78 -14.03 -4.34
CA GLU A 615 9.32 -15.38 -4.39
C GLU A 615 8.37 -16.41 -3.78
N PHE A 616 7.83 -16.11 -2.59
CA PHE A 616 6.87 -16.99 -1.95
C PHE A 616 5.60 -17.16 -2.78
N ILE A 617 5.11 -16.09 -3.40
CA ILE A 617 3.95 -16.15 -4.29
C ILE A 617 4.25 -16.95 -5.56
N ALA A 618 5.42 -16.79 -6.16
CA ALA A 618 5.88 -17.61 -7.27
C ALA A 618 5.88 -19.10 -6.87
N ALA A 619 6.40 -19.43 -5.69
CA ALA A 619 6.37 -20.78 -5.15
C ALA A 619 4.94 -21.34 -4.99
N LEU A 620 4.00 -20.54 -4.47
CA LEU A 620 2.58 -20.93 -4.36
C LEU A 620 1.92 -21.16 -5.72
N ARG A 621 2.40 -20.49 -6.77
CA ARG A 621 1.95 -20.68 -8.16
C ARG A 621 2.67 -21.80 -8.89
N SER A 622 3.59 -22.50 -8.22
CA SER A 622 4.48 -23.49 -8.85
C SER A 622 5.34 -22.89 -9.98
N GLU A 623 5.67 -21.60 -9.88
CA GLU A 623 6.58 -20.90 -10.78
C GLU A 623 8.06 -21.14 -10.36
N PRO A 624 9.03 -20.96 -11.26
CA PRO A 624 10.45 -21.09 -10.92
C PRO A 624 10.87 -20.14 -9.80
N THR A 625 11.59 -20.66 -8.81
CA THR A 625 12.03 -19.90 -7.64
C THR A 625 13.54 -19.64 -7.62
N VAL A 626 13.97 -18.49 -7.09
CA VAL A 626 15.36 -18.18 -6.76
C VAL A 626 15.85 -19.10 -5.63
N PRO A 627 16.97 -19.84 -5.83
CA PRO A 627 17.54 -20.68 -4.78
C PRO A 627 18.04 -19.90 -3.56
N GLY A 628 17.96 -20.50 -2.38
CA GLY A 628 18.60 -20.00 -1.15
C GLY A 628 17.65 -19.34 -0.15
N THR A 629 16.38 -19.71 -0.15
CA THR A 629 15.32 -19.06 0.66
C THR A 629 14.38 -20.04 1.34
N ARG A 630 14.31 -21.29 0.84
CA ARG A 630 13.57 -22.37 1.50
C ARG A 630 14.26 -22.72 2.81
N LEU A 631 13.50 -23.11 3.82
CA LEU A 631 14.04 -23.46 5.15
C LEU A 631 15.16 -24.50 5.05
N THR A 632 15.03 -25.49 4.16
CA THR A 632 16.04 -26.54 3.93
C THR A 632 17.35 -26.00 3.36
N GLU A 633 17.30 -24.91 2.59
CA GLU A 633 18.47 -24.30 1.96
C GLU A 633 19.21 -23.33 2.89
N VAL A 634 18.51 -22.80 3.90
CA VAL A 634 19.05 -21.83 4.87
C VAL A 634 19.13 -22.39 6.29
N ALA A 635 18.99 -23.71 6.44
CA ALA A 635 19.01 -24.39 7.74
C ALA A 635 20.34 -24.20 8.46
N ASP A 636 21.43 -24.15 7.71
CA ASP A 636 22.79 -23.87 8.17
C ASP A 636 22.92 -22.45 8.76
N ILE A 637 22.30 -21.44 8.14
CA ILE A 637 22.22 -20.07 8.67
C ILE A 637 21.49 -20.07 10.02
N VAL A 638 20.32 -20.70 10.09
CA VAL A 638 19.54 -20.78 11.33
C VAL A 638 20.34 -21.53 12.42
N GLY A 639 20.99 -22.62 12.05
CA GLY A 639 21.88 -23.40 12.93
C GLY A 639 23.03 -22.56 13.48
N ALA A 640 23.76 -21.85 12.62
CA ALA A 640 24.89 -21.00 13.01
C ALA A 640 24.46 -19.88 13.96
N VAL A 641 23.30 -19.25 13.75
CA VAL A 641 22.75 -18.23 14.66
C VAL A 641 22.39 -18.83 16.03
N ILE A 642 21.77 -20.02 16.06
CA ILE A 642 21.46 -20.73 17.31
C ILE A 642 22.74 -21.09 18.08
N GLU A 643 23.79 -21.50 17.37
CA GLU A 643 25.08 -21.79 17.99
C GLU A 643 25.74 -20.54 18.55
N TRP A 644 25.79 -19.49 17.75
CA TRP A 644 26.41 -18.22 18.11
C TRP A 644 25.73 -17.58 19.33
N SER A 645 24.40 -17.57 19.35
CA SER A 645 23.60 -17.02 20.45
C SER A 645 23.78 -17.72 21.80
N ARG A 646 24.32 -18.95 21.80
CA ARG A 646 24.58 -19.76 23.00
C ARG A 646 26.02 -19.71 23.48
N MET A 647 26.92 -19.10 22.70
CA MET A 647 28.33 -19.03 23.09
C MET A 647 28.53 -18.09 24.28
N PRO A 648 29.43 -18.44 25.22
CA PRO A 648 29.69 -17.62 26.38
C PRO A 648 30.31 -16.27 25.96
N ALA A 649 29.86 -15.19 26.59
CA ALA A 649 30.45 -13.88 26.39
C ALA A 649 31.87 -13.85 26.98
N LYS A 650 32.88 -13.62 26.13
CA LYS A 650 34.19 -13.14 26.60
C LYS A 650 34.00 -11.67 27.00
N SER A 651 33.81 -11.39 28.30
CA SER A 651 33.59 -10.02 28.76
C SER A 651 34.81 -9.15 28.41
N VAL A 652 34.57 -7.96 27.85
CA VAL A 652 35.66 -7.01 27.55
C VAL A 652 36.34 -6.54 28.85
N ASP A 653 35.68 -6.68 30.00
CA ASP A 653 36.29 -6.49 31.32
C ASP A 653 37.45 -7.47 31.63
N SER A 654 37.48 -8.65 31.00
CA SER A 654 38.58 -9.62 31.18
C SER A 654 39.86 -9.26 30.41
N VAL A 655 39.80 -8.30 29.48
CA VAL A 655 40.96 -7.84 28.69
C VAL A 655 41.70 -6.69 29.41
N GLY A 656 41.07 -6.05 30.40
CA GLY A 656 41.65 -4.94 31.17
C GLY A 656 42.60 -5.33 32.30
N ASN A 657 42.74 -6.61 32.63
CA ASN A 657 43.55 -7.08 33.76
C ASN A 657 44.82 -7.88 33.36
N GLN A 658 45.22 -7.80 32.09
CA GLN A 658 46.55 -8.23 31.62
C GLN A 658 47.29 -7.05 30.97
N ARG A 659 47.69 -6.08 31.78
CA ARG A 659 48.79 -5.15 31.46
C ARG A 659 49.67 -4.94 32.69
#